data_AF-A0A846QLB4-F1
#
_entry.id   AF-A0A846QLB4-F1
#
_cell.length_a   1.000
_cell.length_b   1.000
_cell.length_c   1.000
_cell.angle_alpha   90.00
_cell.angle_beta   90.00
_cell.angle_gamma   90.00
#
_symmetry.space_group_name_H-M   'P 1'
#
loop_
_entity.id
_entity.type
_entity.pdbx_description
1 polymer ?
#
loop_
_entity_poly.entity_id
_entity_poly.type
_entity_poly.pdbx_seq_one_letter_code
_entity_poly.pdbx_strand_id
1 'polypeptide(L)'
;MYSFRSIKGKIVFSSGLCLVVTILAVIAYSTTSSRTEALRTALGEATNQATIESLKVRSRFEVGLDAARGLSQTFLGIKEEWTEPSRDVLNGILRTVADGNDDLLGTWTVWESNALDGRDAEHVKYDEGHDQTGRFVPYWNKVGGLHLEPCSTYEDPQAGSWYFRPLNSGRETVLEPFAYEIGGKTVMVVSLAVPVRVDGTSIAVAGVDLAVDFLQTLADSIELFGEKADVVLVSHAATIAAHTGKPEQAGKALSEVFADADDVMRRIEGGKPFHDFADGRLRIVVPMTFGASGTYWAVSMSIREGVIYSVANAMAMRSTLIGGACVVGALIVLWFVAGVLARPIRETAHAVNGIAEGNLDVRLAPRGRDEVAVMQGAVNVMAGKLRENIAEIESQVMLAQEKTAQAESAMAEAEQAKARAERARAEGMLQAAEKLASVVERISTATEEISAQSDEIRKGTEVQRERISSTATAMEEMNATVLEVAQNAGNAAEQGSDARDKAQEGADVVERSIKAMTTTQRQAQQLRDNMAQLDEKAKAIGHIMTVIDDIADQTNLLALNAAIEAARAGDAGRGFAVVADEVRKLAEKTMTATKEVGDSIKAIQQVADSNVSSMELAVKDLDDAVDLANRSGEALKAIVVGTESSAGQIQGIATAAEEQSAASEEINHSIDEINRIAMDTARSVEESTEALRELAQQASDLSALIQELRDEAEM
;
A
#
# COMPACT_ATOMS: atom_id res chain seq x y z
N MET A 1 56.87 6.22 -18.04
CA MET A 1 56.64 7.24 -19.08
C MET A 1 56.63 6.53 -20.43
N TYR A 2 55.47 6.18 -20.97
CA TYR A 2 55.38 5.43 -22.23
C TYR A 2 55.78 6.35 -23.41
N SER A 3 56.95 6.12 -23.97
CA SER A 3 57.45 6.84 -25.15
C SER A 3 56.74 6.33 -26.42
N PHE A 4 55.58 6.90 -26.75
CA PHE A 4 54.89 6.61 -28.01
C PHE A 4 55.71 7.14 -29.21
N ARG A 5 56.07 6.25 -30.15
CA ARG A 5 56.83 6.56 -31.38
C ARG A 5 56.01 7.21 -32.49
N SER A 6 54.69 7.33 -32.36
CA SER A 6 53.77 7.83 -33.40
C SER A 6 52.70 8.75 -32.81
N ILE A 7 52.44 9.89 -33.49
CA ILE A 7 51.36 10.84 -33.15
C ILE A 7 49.99 10.14 -33.15
N LYS A 8 49.75 9.21 -34.08
CA LYS A 8 48.53 8.40 -34.14
C LYS A 8 48.28 7.64 -32.83
N GLY A 9 49.33 7.05 -32.27
CA GLY A 9 49.25 6.31 -31.01
C GLY A 9 48.95 7.20 -29.81
N LYS A 10 49.50 8.42 -29.78
CA LYS A 10 49.21 9.39 -28.70
C LYS A 10 47.75 9.83 -28.72
N ILE A 11 47.23 10.22 -29.89
CA ILE A 11 45.84 10.72 -30.04
C ILE A 11 44.83 9.63 -29.67
N VAL A 12 44.98 8.41 -30.23
CA VAL A 12 44.07 7.31 -29.94
C VAL A 12 44.11 6.92 -28.46
N PHE A 13 45.29 6.91 -27.83
CA PHE A 13 45.42 6.57 -26.43
C PHE A 13 44.82 7.65 -25.50
N SER A 14 45.14 8.93 -25.69
CA SER A 14 44.64 10.00 -24.80
C SER A 14 43.15 10.22 -24.96
N SER A 15 42.64 10.27 -26.19
CA SER A 15 41.22 10.51 -26.46
C SER A 15 40.38 9.26 -26.18
N GLY A 16 40.91 8.07 -26.51
CA GLY A 16 40.25 6.80 -26.19
C GLY A 16 40.15 6.55 -24.69
N LEU A 17 41.19 6.87 -23.92
CA LEU A 17 41.15 6.77 -22.45
C LEU A 17 40.09 7.70 -21.86
N CYS A 18 40.00 8.95 -22.34
CA CYS A 18 38.98 9.89 -21.90
C CYS A 18 37.56 9.36 -22.18
N LEU A 19 37.33 8.83 -23.39
CA LEU A 19 36.04 8.27 -23.80
C LEU A 19 35.63 7.08 -22.91
N VAL A 20 36.56 6.14 -22.69
CA VAL A 20 36.32 4.96 -21.84
C VAL A 20 35.99 5.38 -20.41
N VAL A 21 36.72 6.34 -19.84
CA VAL A 21 36.45 6.85 -18.49
C VAL A 21 35.07 7.50 -18.41
N THR A 22 34.67 8.32 -19.39
CA THR A 22 33.34 8.94 -19.40
C THR A 22 32.21 7.91 -19.51
N ILE A 23 32.34 6.89 -20.37
CA ILE A 23 31.31 5.86 -20.53
C ILE A 23 31.22 4.98 -19.28
N LEU A 24 32.36 4.62 -18.67
CA LEU A 24 32.36 3.91 -17.39
C LEU A 24 31.71 4.72 -16.28
N ALA A 25 31.94 6.04 -16.21
CA ALA A 25 31.31 6.92 -15.23
C ALA A 25 29.78 6.98 -15.42
N VAL A 26 29.30 7.09 -16.67
CA VAL A 26 27.86 7.10 -16.99
C VAL A 26 27.22 5.74 -16.67
N ILE A 27 27.86 4.63 -17.01
CA ILE A 27 27.36 3.28 -16.68
C ILE A 27 27.30 3.09 -15.16
N ALA A 28 28.35 3.50 -14.44
CA ALA A 28 28.40 3.41 -12.99
C ALA A 28 27.30 4.26 -12.33
N TYR A 29 27.11 5.50 -12.80
CA TYR A 29 26.04 6.38 -12.33
C TYR A 29 24.66 5.80 -12.63
N SER A 30 24.40 5.37 -13.87
CA SER A 30 23.12 4.78 -14.29
C SER A 30 22.78 3.51 -13.50
N THR A 31 23.77 2.63 -13.28
CA THR A 31 23.60 1.39 -12.51
C THR A 31 23.28 1.69 -11.04
N THR A 32 24.02 2.63 -10.44
CA THR A 32 23.82 3.03 -9.04
C THR A 32 22.45 3.71 -8.87
N SER A 33 22.09 4.62 -9.78
CA SER A 33 20.80 5.30 -9.80
C SER A 33 19.65 4.30 -9.95
N SER A 34 19.76 3.36 -10.90
CA SER A 34 18.71 2.36 -11.14
C SER A 34 18.54 1.38 -9.98
N ARG A 35 19.64 0.98 -9.32
CA ARG A 35 19.56 0.15 -8.10
C ARG A 35 18.94 0.93 -6.95
N THR A 36 19.32 2.18 -6.76
CA THR A 36 18.75 3.02 -5.69
C THR A 36 17.24 3.21 -5.89
N GLU A 37 16.81 3.45 -7.13
CA GLU A 37 15.40 3.59 -7.46
C GLU A 37 14.63 2.27 -7.28
N ALA A 38 15.18 1.15 -7.78
CA ALA A 38 14.57 -0.17 -7.59
C ALA A 38 14.40 -0.51 -6.11
N LEU A 39 15.39 -0.18 -5.26
CA LEU A 39 15.27 -0.39 -3.83
C LEU A 39 14.19 0.51 -3.21
N ARG A 40 14.15 1.80 -3.57
CA ARG A 40 13.12 2.74 -3.06
C ARG A 40 11.72 2.27 -3.41
N THR A 41 11.49 1.90 -4.66
CA THR A 41 10.20 1.36 -5.13
C THR A 41 9.86 0.07 -4.40
N ALA A 42 10.81 -0.86 -4.30
CA ALA A 42 10.58 -2.12 -3.62
C ALA A 42 10.24 -1.92 -2.14
N LEU A 43 10.91 -0.99 -1.47
CA LEU A 43 10.69 -0.69 -0.06
C LEU A 43 9.33 -0.02 0.16
N GLY A 44 8.94 0.91 -0.70
CA GLY A 44 7.61 1.54 -0.65
C GLY A 44 6.49 0.53 -0.88
N GLU A 45 6.57 -0.22 -1.98
CA GLU A 45 5.56 -1.22 -2.35
C GLU A 45 5.45 -2.33 -1.30
N ALA A 46 6.57 -2.91 -0.90
CA ALA A 46 6.57 -4.01 0.06
C ALA A 46 6.16 -3.57 1.46
N THR A 47 6.45 -2.33 1.87
CA THR A 47 5.95 -1.79 3.16
C THR A 47 4.44 -1.60 3.10
N ASN A 48 3.90 -1.08 1.99
CA ASN A 48 2.45 -0.95 1.80
C ASN A 48 1.78 -2.33 1.81
N GLN A 49 2.32 -3.30 1.06
CA GLN A 49 1.76 -4.64 1.03
C GLN A 49 1.84 -5.33 2.40
N ALA A 50 2.97 -5.27 3.08
CA ALA A 50 3.11 -5.82 4.43
C ALA A 50 2.13 -5.18 5.43
N THR A 51 1.86 -3.88 5.26
CA THR A 51 0.85 -3.18 6.08
C THR A 51 -0.55 -3.72 5.77
N ILE A 52 -0.93 -3.85 4.50
CA ILE A 52 -2.24 -4.41 4.09
C ILE A 52 -2.41 -5.84 4.62
N GLU A 53 -1.40 -6.70 4.48
CA GLU A 53 -1.46 -8.08 4.96
C GLU A 53 -1.52 -8.13 6.50
N SER A 54 -0.78 -7.27 7.21
CA SER A 54 -0.90 -7.16 8.67
C SER A 54 -2.32 -6.77 9.11
N LEU A 55 -3.00 -5.90 8.34
CA LEU A 55 -4.39 -5.52 8.63
C LEU A 55 -5.37 -6.66 8.40
N LYS A 56 -5.14 -7.51 7.39
CA LYS A 56 -5.94 -8.72 7.17
C LYS A 56 -5.75 -9.74 8.29
N VAL A 57 -4.51 -10.00 8.70
CA VAL A 57 -4.20 -10.84 9.87
C VAL A 57 -4.91 -10.28 11.10
N ARG A 58 -4.74 -8.99 11.38
CA ARG A 58 -5.41 -8.31 12.49
C ARG A 58 -6.92 -8.46 12.44
N SER A 59 -7.55 -8.20 11.30
CA SER A 59 -8.99 -8.32 11.15
C SER A 59 -9.52 -9.71 11.48
N ARG A 60 -8.77 -10.78 11.14
CA ARG A 60 -9.18 -12.15 11.45
C ARG A 60 -9.07 -12.46 12.95
N PHE A 61 -8.02 -11.99 13.61
CA PHE A 61 -7.89 -12.11 15.06
C PHE A 61 -8.96 -11.31 15.81
N GLU A 62 -9.31 -10.11 15.34
CA GLU A 62 -10.36 -9.29 15.95
C GLU A 62 -11.73 -9.98 15.91
N VAL A 63 -12.08 -10.68 14.81
CA VAL A 63 -13.33 -11.46 14.75
C VAL A 63 -13.38 -12.51 15.87
N GLY A 64 -12.28 -13.25 16.09
CA GLY A 64 -12.21 -14.21 17.19
C GLY A 64 -12.23 -13.54 18.57
N LEU A 65 -11.54 -12.41 18.72
CA LEU A 65 -11.50 -11.67 19.98
C LEU A 65 -12.87 -11.07 20.33
N ASP A 66 -13.62 -10.58 19.33
CA ASP A 66 -15.00 -10.11 19.48
C ASP A 66 -15.94 -11.25 19.85
N ALA A 67 -15.75 -12.45 19.30
CA ALA A 67 -16.49 -13.63 19.73
C ALA A 67 -16.20 -13.96 21.21
N ALA A 68 -14.94 -13.93 21.63
CA ALA A 68 -14.56 -14.14 23.03
C ALA A 68 -15.12 -13.04 23.97
N ARG A 69 -15.11 -11.77 23.54
CA ARG A 69 -15.75 -10.66 24.27
C ARG A 69 -17.25 -10.87 24.39
N GLY A 70 -17.91 -11.25 23.29
CA GLY A 70 -19.33 -11.54 23.27
C GLY A 70 -19.71 -12.67 24.23
N LEU A 71 -18.93 -13.74 24.26
CA LEU A 71 -19.08 -14.82 25.25
C LEU A 71 -18.90 -14.30 26.68
N SER A 72 -17.81 -13.58 26.96
CA SER A 72 -17.55 -13.03 28.30
C SER A 72 -18.67 -12.12 28.80
N GLN A 73 -19.15 -11.19 27.97
CA GLN A 73 -20.23 -10.26 28.32
C GLN A 73 -21.57 -10.98 28.49
N THR A 74 -21.88 -11.95 27.64
CA THR A 74 -23.11 -12.74 27.76
C THR A 74 -23.10 -13.56 29.05
N PHE A 75 -21.97 -14.18 29.39
CA PHE A 75 -21.81 -14.94 30.62
C PHE A 75 -21.89 -14.07 31.87
N LEU A 76 -21.32 -12.87 31.83
CA LEU A 76 -21.46 -11.88 32.89
C LEU A 76 -22.94 -11.52 33.10
N GLY A 77 -23.66 -11.16 32.03
CA GLY A 77 -25.07 -10.81 32.10
C GLY A 77 -25.93 -11.94 32.68
N ILE A 78 -25.70 -13.19 32.25
CA ILE A 78 -26.42 -14.35 32.84
C ILE A 78 -26.06 -14.51 34.32
N LYS A 79 -24.79 -14.35 34.70
CA LYS A 79 -24.33 -14.53 36.08
C LYS A 79 -24.86 -13.47 37.05
N GLU A 80 -25.08 -12.24 36.58
CA GLU A 80 -25.59 -11.13 37.39
C GLU A 80 -27.11 -11.11 37.48
N GLU A 81 -27.80 -11.40 36.37
CA GLU A 81 -29.27 -11.27 36.30
C GLU A 81 -30.01 -12.53 36.78
N TRP A 82 -29.42 -13.71 36.65
CA TRP A 82 -30.11 -14.97 36.94
C TRP A 82 -29.67 -15.51 38.30
N THR A 83 -30.64 -15.72 39.19
CA THR A 83 -30.41 -16.31 40.52
C THR A 83 -29.82 -17.71 40.44
N GLU A 84 -30.13 -18.45 39.37
CA GLU A 84 -29.59 -19.77 39.07
C GLU A 84 -29.17 -19.85 37.59
N PRO A 85 -27.93 -19.48 37.25
CA PRO A 85 -27.39 -19.59 35.90
C PRO A 85 -27.43 -21.05 35.40
N SER A 86 -28.01 -21.28 34.22
CA SER A 86 -28.09 -22.62 33.63
C SER A 86 -26.80 -22.97 32.88
N ARG A 87 -26.05 -23.97 33.38
CA ARG A 87 -24.86 -24.52 32.72
C ARG A 87 -25.15 -25.01 31.29
N ASP A 88 -26.33 -25.58 31.06
CA ASP A 88 -26.77 -26.05 29.73
C ASP A 88 -26.95 -24.89 28.75
N VAL A 89 -27.47 -23.74 29.21
CA VAL A 89 -27.61 -22.53 28.38
C VAL A 89 -26.24 -21.99 27.99
N LEU A 90 -25.31 -21.87 28.95
CA LEU A 90 -23.93 -21.44 28.67
C LEU A 90 -23.24 -22.38 27.68
N ASN A 91 -23.40 -23.70 27.87
CA ASN A 91 -22.90 -24.71 26.93
C ASN A 91 -23.52 -24.59 25.54
N GLY A 92 -24.82 -24.32 25.44
CA GLY A 92 -25.51 -24.10 24.17
C GLY A 92 -25.01 -22.86 23.43
N ILE A 93 -24.69 -21.79 24.16
CA ILE A 93 -24.09 -20.57 23.60
C ILE A 93 -22.70 -20.85 23.04
N LEU A 94 -21.82 -21.51 23.81
CA LEU A 94 -20.49 -21.92 23.34
C LEU A 94 -20.58 -22.74 22.05
N ARG A 95 -21.40 -23.79 22.06
CA ARG A 95 -21.62 -24.63 20.88
C ARG A 95 -22.06 -23.81 19.66
N THR A 96 -23.00 -22.88 19.85
CA THR A 96 -23.55 -22.06 18.76
C THR A 96 -22.49 -21.13 18.19
N VAL A 97 -21.65 -20.52 19.04
CA VAL A 97 -20.54 -19.68 18.59
C VAL A 97 -19.48 -20.51 17.87
N ALA A 98 -19.13 -21.69 18.39
CA ALA A 98 -18.20 -22.59 17.72
C ALA A 98 -18.73 -23.02 16.34
N ASP A 99 -19.97 -23.49 16.26
CA ASP A 99 -20.58 -24.00 15.00
C ASP A 99 -20.79 -22.88 13.97
N GLY A 100 -21.18 -21.67 14.42
CA GLY A 100 -21.48 -20.53 13.55
C GLY A 100 -20.25 -19.79 13.00
N ASN A 101 -19.03 -20.09 13.46
CA ASN A 101 -17.81 -19.41 13.02
C ASN A 101 -16.79 -20.41 12.45
N ASP A 102 -16.66 -20.44 11.12
CA ASP A 102 -15.80 -21.40 10.41
C ASP A 102 -14.30 -21.25 10.75
N ASP A 103 -13.85 -20.03 11.05
CA ASP A 103 -12.45 -19.74 11.38
C ASP A 103 -12.04 -20.22 12.79
N LEU A 104 -13.02 -20.49 13.67
CA LEU A 104 -12.75 -20.94 15.04
C LEU A 104 -12.56 -22.46 15.09
N LEU A 105 -11.48 -22.90 15.75
CA LEU A 105 -11.27 -24.30 16.11
C LEU A 105 -12.21 -24.72 17.23
N GLY A 106 -12.45 -23.82 18.20
CA GLY A 106 -13.29 -24.10 19.35
C GLY A 106 -13.55 -22.88 20.23
N THR A 107 -14.44 -23.07 21.20
CA THR A 107 -14.85 -22.08 22.19
C THR A 107 -14.86 -22.74 23.56
N TRP A 108 -14.38 -22.05 24.58
CA TRP A 108 -14.31 -22.58 25.92
C TRP A 108 -14.62 -21.53 26.98
N THR A 109 -14.91 -22.02 28.18
CA THR A 109 -14.90 -21.19 29.37
C THR A 109 -14.38 -21.97 30.56
N VAL A 110 -13.68 -21.30 31.47
CA VAL A 110 -13.22 -21.87 32.75
C VAL A 110 -13.61 -20.90 33.85
N TRP A 111 -14.41 -21.37 34.80
CA TRP A 111 -14.91 -20.58 35.94
C TRP A 111 -14.12 -20.90 37.20
N GLU A 112 -13.84 -19.95 38.07
CA GLU A 112 -13.28 -20.24 39.41
C GLU A 112 -14.21 -21.18 40.20
N SER A 113 -13.65 -21.93 41.15
CA SER A 113 -14.42 -22.92 41.93
C SER A 113 -15.63 -22.27 42.59
N ASN A 114 -16.81 -22.86 42.36
CA ASN A 114 -18.12 -22.37 42.80
C ASN A 114 -18.52 -20.97 42.31
N ALA A 115 -17.80 -20.38 41.35
CA ALA A 115 -18.04 -19.00 40.93
C ALA A 115 -19.26 -18.81 40.02
N LEU A 116 -19.68 -19.86 39.30
CA LEU A 116 -20.84 -19.79 38.40
C LEU A 116 -22.16 -19.79 39.18
N ASP A 117 -22.41 -20.83 39.96
CA ASP A 117 -23.69 -21.09 40.61
C ASP A 117 -23.56 -21.64 42.05
N GLY A 118 -22.35 -21.80 42.57
CA GLY A 118 -22.12 -22.36 43.92
C GLY A 118 -22.38 -23.86 44.05
N ARG A 119 -22.60 -24.59 42.95
CA ARG A 119 -23.07 -25.98 42.96
C ARG A 119 -22.12 -26.97 42.27
N ASP A 120 -20.82 -26.69 42.20
CA ASP A 120 -19.86 -27.58 41.51
C ASP A 120 -19.95 -29.04 42.01
N ALA A 121 -20.11 -29.25 43.32
CA ALA A 121 -20.20 -30.59 43.90
C ALA A 121 -21.37 -31.45 43.37
N GLU A 122 -22.44 -30.85 42.86
CA GLU A 122 -23.57 -31.56 42.25
C GLU A 122 -23.22 -32.11 40.86
N HIS A 123 -22.19 -31.55 40.22
CA HIS A 123 -21.82 -31.84 38.84
C HIS A 123 -20.64 -32.81 38.67
N VAL A 124 -20.07 -33.34 39.76
CA VAL A 124 -18.94 -34.31 39.76
C VAL A 124 -19.23 -35.58 38.94
N LYS A 125 -20.51 -35.91 38.73
CA LYS A 125 -20.95 -37.12 38.00
C LYS A 125 -21.12 -36.91 36.50
N TYR A 126 -21.06 -35.68 36.02
CA TYR A 126 -21.19 -35.35 34.60
C TYR A 126 -19.79 -35.15 34.04
N ASP A 127 -19.42 -35.90 33.01
CA ASP A 127 -18.09 -35.87 32.39
C ASP A 127 -18.00 -34.89 31.20
N GLU A 128 -19.13 -34.47 30.66
CA GLU A 128 -19.18 -33.52 29.54
C GLU A 128 -19.11 -32.07 30.07
N GLY A 129 -17.94 -31.45 29.92
CA GLY A 129 -17.69 -30.04 30.22
C GLY A 129 -17.44 -29.68 31.69
N HIS A 130 -17.16 -30.68 32.52
CA HIS A 130 -16.86 -30.50 33.95
C HIS A 130 -15.58 -31.25 34.35
N ASP A 131 -14.90 -30.76 35.38
CA ASP A 131 -13.73 -31.44 35.95
C ASP A 131 -14.12 -32.44 37.05
N GLN A 132 -13.13 -33.08 37.68
CA GLN A 132 -13.33 -34.05 38.77
C GLN A 132 -13.95 -33.43 40.04
N THR A 133 -13.95 -32.11 40.17
CA THR A 133 -14.58 -31.36 41.27
C THR A 133 -15.99 -30.87 40.91
N GLY A 134 -16.40 -31.05 39.65
CA GLY A 134 -17.64 -30.56 39.07
C GLY A 134 -17.62 -29.07 38.70
N ARG A 135 -16.42 -28.47 38.60
CA ARG A 135 -16.18 -27.12 38.11
C ARG A 135 -16.61 -27.01 36.65
N PHE A 136 -17.22 -25.90 36.26
CA PHE A 136 -17.65 -25.67 34.88
C PHE A 136 -16.49 -25.24 33.98
N VAL A 137 -16.04 -26.17 33.13
CA VAL A 137 -14.84 -26.02 32.26
C VAL A 137 -15.05 -26.53 30.82
N PRO A 138 -16.18 -26.24 30.15
CA PRO A 138 -16.47 -26.82 28.85
C PRO A 138 -15.56 -26.29 27.74
N TYR A 139 -15.18 -27.17 26.81
CA TYR A 139 -14.51 -26.85 25.55
C TYR A 139 -15.25 -27.51 24.39
N TRP A 140 -15.93 -26.70 23.58
CA TRP A 140 -16.47 -27.13 22.28
C TRP A 140 -15.40 -26.95 21.22
N ASN A 141 -15.06 -28.01 20.50
CA ASN A 141 -14.04 -27.96 19.46
C ASN A 141 -14.45 -28.76 18.22
N LYS A 142 -13.76 -28.53 17.11
CA LYS A 142 -14.05 -29.15 15.80
C LYS A 142 -13.10 -30.26 15.38
N VAL A 143 -12.17 -30.69 16.25
CA VAL A 143 -11.17 -31.71 15.90
C VAL A 143 -11.84 -33.07 15.74
N GLY A 144 -11.99 -33.53 14.50
CA GLY A 144 -12.73 -34.78 14.21
C GLY A 144 -14.26 -34.62 14.24
N GLY A 145 -14.76 -33.39 14.20
CA GLY A 145 -16.19 -33.05 14.29
C GLY A 145 -16.48 -32.19 15.52
N LEU A 146 -17.63 -31.50 15.52
CA LEU A 146 -18.05 -30.66 16.63
C LEU A 146 -18.41 -31.54 17.85
N HIS A 147 -17.61 -31.47 18.91
CA HIS A 147 -17.83 -32.22 20.16
C HIS A 147 -17.39 -31.42 21.39
N LEU A 148 -17.84 -31.87 22.56
CA LEU A 148 -17.58 -31.28 23.86
C LEU A 148 -16.62 -32.16 24.67
N GLU A 149 -15.61 -31.55 25.27
CA GLU A 149 -14.75 -32.15 26.28
C GLU A 149 -14.41 -31.12 27.36
N PRO A 150 -13.98 -31.51 28.58
CA PRO A 150 -13.50 -30.55 29.57
C PRO A 150 -12.16 -29.95 29.16
N CYS A 151 -11.94 -28.68 29.45
CA CYS A 151 -10.62 -28.06 29.35
C CYS A 151 -9.61 -28.85 30.20
N SER A 152 -8.37 -28.96 29.72
CA SER A 152 -7.27 -29.64 30.41
C SER A 152 -6.15 -28.64 30.69
N THR A 153 -5.18 -28.96 31.54
CA THR A 153 -3.99 -28.10 31.86
C THR A 153 -4.26 -26.77 32.58
N TYR A 154 -5.51 -26.32 32.72
CA TYR A 154 -5.86 -25.08 33.43
C TYR A 154 -5.55 -25.10 34.93
N GLU A 155 -5.21 -26.26 35.49
CA GLU A 155 -4.75 -26.41 36.89
C GLU A 155 -3.26 -26.08 37.06
N ASP A 156 -2.48 -26.12 35.97
CA ASP A 156 -1.05 -25.81 35.96
C ASP A 156 -0.84 -24.34 35.54
N PRO A 157 -0.24 -23.47 36.38
CA PRO A 157 -0.05 -22.06 36.04
C PRO A 157 0.79 -21.79 34.78
N GLN A 158 1.70 -22.71 34.42
CA GLN A 158 2.55 -22.58 33.25
C GLN A 158 1.88 -23.15 31.99
N ALA A 159 1.37 -24.39 32.06
CA ALA A 159 0.70 -25.02 30.93
C ALA A 159 -0.68 -24.38 30.64
N GLY A 160 -1.39 -23.97 31.69
CA GLY A 160 -2.67 -23.25 31.66
C GLY A 160 -2.53 -21.74 31.51
N SER A 161 -1.44 -21.24 30.93
CA SER A 161 -1.22 -19.78 30.80
C SER A 161 -2.31 -19.07 29.98
N TRP A 162 -2.98 -19.79 29.06
CA TRP A 162 -4.16 -19.33 28.31
C TRP A 162 -5.35 -19.00 29.22
N TYR A 163 -5.42 -19.63 30.39
CA TYR A 163 -6.40 -19.35 31.44
C TYR A 163 -5.88 -18.30 32.44
N PHE A 164 -4.68 -18.51 33.00
CA PHE A 164 -4.19 -17.69 34.11
C PHE A 164 -3.76 -16.28 33.71
N ARG A 165 -3.22 -16.05 32.50
CA ARG A 165 -2.81 -14.70 32.07
C ARG A 165 -4.01 -13.74 32.00
N PRO A 166 -5.11 -14.04 31.30
CA PRO A 166 -6.28 -13.15 31.27
C PRO A 166 -6.96 -13.06 32.65
N LEU A 167 -7.04 -14.17 33.39
CA LEU A 167 -7.62 -14.18 34.75
C LEU A 167 -6.88 -13.20 35.68
N ASN A 168 -5.56 -13.31 35.77
CA ASN A 168 -4.73 -12.52 36.68
C ASN A 168 -4.55 -11.06 36.22
N SER A 169 -4.45 -10.82 34.92
CA SER A 169 -4.29 -9.45 34.39
C SER A 169 -5.60 -8.65 34.39
N GLY A 170 -6.75 -9.34 34.38
CA GLY A 170 -8.06 -8.71 34.23
C GLY A 170 -8.25 -8.05 32.86
N ARG A 171 -7.42 -8.44 31.88
CA ARG A 171 -7.44 -7.96 30.49
C ARG A 171 -7.52 -9.14 29.53
N GLU A 172 -8.03 -8.87 28.35
CA GLU A 172 -8.00 -9.84 27.26
C GLU A 172 -6.57 -10.11 26.80
N THR A 173 -6.33 -11.32 26.29
CA THR A 173 -5.01 -11.78 25.87
C THR A 173 -5.09 -12.57 24.57
N VAL A 174 -4.06 -12.42 23.74
CA VAL A 174 -3.80 -13.27 22.58
C VAL A 174 -2.54 -14.07 22.88
N LEU A 175 -2.69 -15.37 23.12
CA LEU A 175 -1.55 -16.22 23.44
C LEU A 175 -0.79 -16.67 22.19
N GLU A 176 0.53 -16.74 22.35
CA GLU A 176 1.42 -17.40 21.41
C GLU A 176 0.99 -18.84 21.11
N PRO A 177 1.36 -19.41 19.95
CA PRO A 177 1.01 -20.79 19.63
C PRO A 177 1.56 -21.78 20.65
N PHE A 178 0.70 -22.69 21.12
CA PHE A 178 1.09 -23.78 22.01
C PHE A 178 0.43 -25.09 21.59
N ALA A 179 1.04 -26.19 22.00
CA ALA A 179 0.49 -27.52 21.77
C ALA A 179 -0.58 -27.82 22.82
N TYR A 180 -1.75 -28.26 22.37
CA TYR A 180 -2.87 -28.64 23.22
C TYR A 180 -3.44 -29.99 22.79
N GLU A 181 -3.78 -30.85 23.75
CA GLU A 181 -4.40 -32.14 23.45
C GLU A 181 -5.92 -31.99 23.33
N ILE A 182 -6.45 -32.41 22.19
CA ILE A 182 -7.88 -32.38 21.86
C ILE A 182 -8.27 -33.76 21.34
N GLY A 183 -9.18 -34.47 22.02
CA GLY A 183 -9.59 -35.82 21.61
C GLY A 183 -8.43 -36.82 21.41
N GLY A 184 -7.36 -36.69 22.21
CA GLY A 184 -6.15 -37.53 22.11
C GLY A 184 -5.20 -37.19 20.96
N LYS A 185 -5.39 -36.05 20.28
CA LYS A 185 -4.48 -35.52 19.26
C LYS A 185 -3.86 -34.22 19.75
N THR A 186 -2.55 -34.09 19.60
CA THR A 186 -1.86 -32.82 19.83
C THR A 186 -2.08 -31.89 18.64
N VAL A 187 -2.68 -30.73 18.89
CA VAL A 187 -2.94 -29.69 17.89
C VAL A 187 -2.28 -28.39 18.35
N MET A 188 -1.70 -27.65 17.41
CA MET A 188 -1.16 -26.32 17.69
C MET A 188 -2.27 -25.28 17.62
N VAL A 189 -2.46 -24.53 18.70
CA VAL A 189 -3.54 -23.57 18.84
C VAL A 189 -3.02 -22.20 19.27
N VAL A 190 -3.75 -21.17 18.86
CA VAL A 190 -3.61 -19.80 19.35
C VAL A 190 -4.91 -19.46 20.07
N SER A 191 -4.82 -19.07 21.34
CA SER A 191 -5.99 -18.83 22.17
C SER A 191 -6.23 -17.34 22.39
N LEU A 192 -7.48 -16.91 22.14
CA LEU A 192 -7.98 -15.55 22.33
C LEU A 192 -8.90 -15.57 23.54
N ALA A 193 -8.48 -14.94 24.64
CA ALA A 193 -9.12 -15.13 25.92
C ALA A 193 -9.48 -13.81 26.58
N VAL A 194 -10.68 -13.73 27.15
CA VAL A 194 -11.26 -12.54 27.77
C VAL A 194 -11.79 -12.90 29.16
N PRO A 195 -11.38 -12.20 30.23
CA PRO A 195 -11.87 -12.48 31.57
C PRO A 195 -13.33 -12.03 31.72
N VAL A 196 -14.10 -12.81 32.49
CA VAL A 196 -15.43 -12.46 32.99
C VAL A 196 -15.25 -11.83 34.36
N ARG A 197 -15.68 -10.58 34.53
CA ARG A 197 -15.36 -9.78 35.71
C ARG A 197 -16.61 -9.28 36.42
N VAL A 198 -16.70 -9.54 37.72
CA VAL A 198 -17.74 -9.01 38.63
C VAL A 198 -17.03 -8.13 39.65
N ASP A 199 -17.52 -6.89 39.84
CA ASP A 199 -16.94 -5.89 40.75
C ASP A 199 -15.41 -5.73 40.61
N GLY A 200 -14.91 -5.83 39.39
CA GLY A 200 -13.48 -5.71 39.08
C GLY A 200 -12.63 -6.95 39.34
N THR A 201 -13.20 -8.04 39.87
CA THR A 201 -12.52 -9.33 40.08
C THR A 201 -12.82 -10.30 38.94
N SER A 202 -11.80 -10.92 38.35
CA SER A 202 -11.97 -11.97 37.34
C SER A 202 -12.45 -13.26 38.00
N ILE A 203 -13.63 -13.74 37.64
CA ILE A 203 -14.25 -14.95 38.21
C ILE A 203 -14.35 -16.10 37.22
N ALA A 204 -14.13 -15.82 35.93
CA ALA A 204 -14.00 -16.82 34.88
C ALA A 204 -13.20 -16.23 33.71
N VAL A 205 -12.89 -17.08 32.75
CA VAL A 205 -12.36 -16.66 31.44
C VAL A 205 -13.20 -17.34 30.36
N ALA A 206 -13.58 -16.58 29.35
CA ALA A 206 -14.15 -17.09 28.12
C ALA A 206 -13.12 -16.92 27.00
N GLY A 207 -12.99 -17.93 26.14
CA GLY A 207 -12.03 -17.86 25.06
C GLY A 207 -12.45 -18.61 23.82
N VAL A 208 -11.78 -18.30 22.73
CA VAL A 208 -11.89 -19.01 21.47
C VAL A 208 -10.50 -19.40 20.99
N ASP A 209 -10.42 -20.55 20.35
CA ASP A 209 -9.16 -21.07 19.83
C ASP A 209 -9.15 -20.99 18.30
N LEU A 210 -8.01 -20.57 17.77
CA LEU A 210 -7.69 -20.62 16.34
C LEU A 210 -6.70 -21.75 16.11
N ALA A 211 -6.95 -22.56 15.08
CA ALA A 211 -5.97 -23.54 14.63
C ALA A 211 -4.77 -22.83 13.99
N VAL A 212 -3.55 -23.28 14.27
CA VAL A 212 -2.36 -22.75 13.59
C VAL A 212 -2.41 -22.99 12.08
N ASP A 213 -3.04 -24.06 11.61
CA ASP A 213 -3.23 -24.35 10.19
C ASP A 213 -3.93 -23.20 9.42
N PHE A 214 -4.82 -22.48 10.11
CA PHE A 214 -5.45 -21.29 9.56
C PHE A 214 -4.43 -20.15 9.36
N LEU A 215 -3.56 -19.91 10.36
CA LEU A 215 -2.48 -18.93 10.27
C LEU A 215 -1.46 -19.29 9.20
N GLN A 216 -1.19 -20.58 9.04
CA GLN A 216 -0.33 -21.11 7.99
C GLN A 216 -0.92 -20.84 6.61
N THR A 217 -2.21 -21.11 6.42
CA THR A 217 -2.92 -20.82 5.17
C THR A 217 -2.87 -19.33 4.83
N LEU A 218 -3.02 -18.46 5.85
CA LEU A 218 -2.90 -17.03 5.67
C LEU A 218 -1.49 -16.63 5.23
N ALA A 219 -0.44 -17.13 5.89
CA ALA A 219 0.95 -16.86 5.52
C ALA A 219 1.32 -17.42 4.12
N ASP A 220 0.74 -18.55 3.73
CA ASP A 220 0.97 -19.20 2.43
C ASP A 220 0.25 -18.52 1.25
N SER A 221 -0.76 -17.69 1.54
CA SER A 221 -1.55 -16.97 0.55
C SER A 221 -0.94 -15.63 0.13
N ILE A 222 0.10 -15.16 0.82
CA ILE A 222 0.68 -13.83 0.59
C ILE A 222 1.68 -13.88 -0.57
N GLU A 223 1.41 -13.07 -1.59
CA GLU A 223 2.27 -12.89 -2.76
C GLU A 223 2.84 -11.48 -2.81
N LEU A 224 4.06 -11.35 -3.33
CA LEU A 224 4.72 -10.08 -3.52
C LEU A 224 5.61 -10.12 -4.76
N PHE A 225 5.51 -9.10 -5.62
CA PHE A 225 6.19 -9.04 -6.92
C PHE A 225 5.93 -10.27 -7.82
N GLY A 226 4.75 -10.89 -7.72
CA GLY A 226 4.35 -12.05 -8.51
C GLY A 226 5.02 -13.38 -8.09
N GLU A 227 5.72 -13.40 -6.95
CA GLU A 227 6.20 -14.63 -6.31
C GLU A 227 5.59 -14.77 -4.90
N LYS A 228 5.56 -16.00 -4.37
CA LYS A 228 5.21 -16.24 -2.97
C LYS A 228 6.21 -15.52 -2.06
N ALA A 229 5.70 -14.66 -1.18
CA ALA A 229 6.53 -13.97 -0.20
C ALA A 229 6.96 -14.93 0.91
N ASP A 230 8.16 -14.75 1.46
CA ASP A 230 8.58 -15.45 2.66
C ASP A 230 8.03 -14.71 3.88
N VAL A 231 6.90 -15.18 4.42
CA VAL A 231 6.19 -14.55 5.52
C VAL A 231 6.40 -15.33 6.81
N VAL A 232 6.70 -14.60 7.88
CA VAL A 232 6.78 -15.11 9.26
C VAL A 232 5.83 -14.29 10.13
N LEU A 233 4.84 -14.95 10.72
CA LEU A 233 3.98 -14.35 11.74
C LEU A 233 4.62 -14.58 13.11
N VAL A 234 4.85 -13.51 13.86
CA VAL A 234 5.60 -13.53 15.11
C VAL A 234 4.70 -13.06 16.25
N SER A 235 4.66 -13.84 17.33
CA SER A 235 3.95 -13.48 18.56
C SER A 235 4.80 -12.60 19.48
N HIS A 236 4.15 -11.97 20.47
CA HIS A 236 4.84 -11.15 21.48
C HIS A 236 5.86 -11.94 22.32
N ALA A 237 5.73 -13.27 22.40
CA ALA A 237 6.64 -14.14 23.14
C ALA A 237 7.86 -14.59 22.32
N ALA A 238 8.12 -13.96 21.16
CA ALA A 238 9.14 -14.39 20.21
C ALA A 238 8.92 -15.83 19.69
N THR A 239 7.67 -16.26 19.60
CA THR A 239 7.27 -17.57 19.05
C THR A 239 6.71 -17.39 17.65
N ILE A 240 7.09 -18.26 16.72
CA ILE A 240 6.60 -18.28 15.34
C ILE A 240 5.19 -18.85 15.33
N ALA A 241 4.24 -18.08 14.82
CA ALA A 241 2.85 -18.50 14.66
C ALA A 241 2.56 -19.13 13.30
N ALA A 242 3.23 -18.68 12.25
CA ALA A 242 3.18 -19.29 10.93
C ALA A 242 4.43 -18.91 10.14
N HIS A 243 4.86 -19.80 9.23
CA HIS A 243 5.95 -19.53 8.29
C HIS A 243 5.58 -20.11 6.93
N THR A 244 5.51 -19.26 5.90
CA THR A 244 5.26 -19.68 4.51
C THR A 244 6.08 -20.91 4.11
N GLY A 245 5.37 -21.97 3.70
CA GLY A 245 5.94 -23.23 3.23
C GLY A 245 6.64 -24.08 4.28
N LYS A 246 6.58 -23.70 5.57
CA LYS A 246 7.25 -24.36 6.69
C LYS A 246 6.34 -24.48 7.93
N PRO A 247 5.22 -25.22 7.83
CA PRO A 247 4.29 -25.41 8.96
C PRO A 247 4.96 -25.97 10.22
N GLU A 248 6.05 -26.74 10.07
CA GLU A 248 6.82 -27.31 11.19
C GLU A 248 7.60 -26.28 12.02
N GLN A 249 7.62 -25.00 11.61
CA GLN A 249 8.20 -23.89 12.37
C GLN A 249 7.24 -23.30 13.40
N ALA A 250 5.93 -23.56 13.27
CA ALA A 250 4.97 -23.01 14.20
C ALA A 250 5.20 -23.54 15.63
N GLY A 251 5.12 -22.66 16.62
CA GLY A 251 5.42 -22.94 18.03
C GLY A 251 6.91 -22.90 18.39
N LYS A 252 7.81 -22.74 17.42
CA LYS A 252 9.26 -22.63 17.68
C LYS A 252 9.68 -21.20 17.99
N ALA A 253 10.87 -21.07 18.59
CA ALA A 253 11.45 -19.77 18.90
C ALA A 253 11.87 -19.04 17.63
N LEU A 254 11.66 -17.72 17.59
CA LEU A 254 12.03 -16.84 16.48
C LEU A 254 13.53 -16.94 16.15
N SER A 255 14.37 -17.22 17.15
CA SER A 255 15.81 -17.41 17.00
C SER A 255 16.21 -18.56 16.07
N GLU A 256 15.30 -19.50 15.78
CA GLU A 256 15.55 -20.57 14.80
C GLU A 256 15.48 -20.08 13.35
N VAL A 257 14.82 -18.94 13.10
CA VAL A 257 14.67 -18.33 11.78
C VAL A 257 15.47 -17.04 11.67
N PHE A 258 15.47 -16.21 12.72
CA PHE A 258 16.18 -14.94 12.76
C PHE A 258 17.31 -14.99 13.78
N ALA A 259 18.56 -14.96 13.30
CA ALA A 259 19.74 -14.93 14.17
C ALA A 259 19.77 -13.68 15.09
N ASP A 260 19.08 -12.61 14.69
CA ASP A 260 18.95 -11.33 15.37
C ASP A 260 17.59 -11.16 16.08
N ALA A 261 16.93 -12.27 16.47
CA ALA A 261 15.60 -12.27 17.06
C ALA A 261 15.40 -11.26 18.21
N ASP A 262 16.38 -11.11 19.11
CA ASP A 262 16.30 -10.16 20.23
C ASP A 262 16.21 -8.69 19.77
N ASP A 263 16.89 -8.32 18.68
CA ASP A 263 16.80 -6.97 18.12
C ASP A 263 15.46 -6.74 17.43
N VAL A 264 15.02 -7.73 16.66
CA VAL A 264 13.72 -7.73 15.97
C VAL A 264 12.59 -7.54 16.98
N MET A 265 12.59 -8.31 18.07
CA MET A 265 11.54 -8.21 19.10
C MET A 265 11.52 -6.85 19.79
N ARG A 266 12.69 -6.27 20.14
CA ARG A 266 12.75 -4.91 20.71
C ARG A 266 12.17 -3.86 19.77
N ARG A 267 12.37 -4.01 18.46
CA ARG A 267 11.80 -3.09 17.46
C ARG A 267 10.30 -3.31 17.26
N ILE A 268 9.82 -4.56 17.35
CA ILE A 268 8.39 -4.89 17.33
C ILE A 268 7.67 -4.23 18.50
N GLU A 269 8.22 -4.30 19.71
CA GLU A 269 7.68 -3.63 20.91
C GLU A 269 7.64 -2.09 20.77
N GLY A 270 8.47 -1.51 19.91
CA GLY A 270 8.44 -0.09 19.55
C GLY A 270 7.22 0.33 18.72
N GLY A 271 6.46 -0.64 18.19
CA GLY A 271 5.16 -0.42 17.54
C GLY A 271 5.20 0.30 16.19
N LYS A 272 6.37 0.48 15.58
CA LYS A 272 6.52 1.14 14.27
C LYS A 272 7.02 0.15 13.21
N PRO A 273 6.47 0.18 11.99
CA PRO A 273 7.01 -0.59 10.88
C PRO A 273 8.48 -0.28 10.66
N PHE A 274 9.25 -1.30 10.34
CA PHE A 274 10.67 -1.16 10.07
C PHE A 274 11.15 -2.14 9.02
N HIS A 275 12.33 -1.88 8.49
CA HIS A 275 13.01 -2.77 7.55
C HIS A 275 14.49 -2.92 7.91
N ASP A 276 15.09 -3.98 7.40
CA ASP A 276 16.53 -4.22 7.42
C ASP A 276 16.94 -5.17 6.29
N PHE A 277 18.24 -5.36 6.15
CA PHE A 277 18.83 -6.34 5.25
C PHE A 277 19.49 -7.44 6.08
N ALA A 278 18.94 -8.65 5.99
CA ALA A 278 19.46 -9.84 6.65
C ALA A 278 19.47 -11.00 5.65
N ASP A 279 20.53 -11.82 5.66
CA ASP A 279 20.65 -13.03 4.84
C ASP A 279 20.43 -12.82 3.31
N GLY A 280 20.85 -11.67 2.78
CA GLY A 280 20.65 -11.32 1.36
C GLY A 280 19.19 -11.07 0.99
N ARG A 281 18.36 -10.76 1.98
CA ARG A 281 16.94 -10.43 1.84
C ARG A 281 16.66 -9.05 2.43
N LEU A 282 15.78 -8.30 1.78
CA LEU A 282 15.11 -7.16 2.39
C LEU A 282 13.99 -7.72 3.25
N ARG A 283 14.07 -7.52 4.57
CA ARG A 283 13.04 -7.92 5.52
C ARG A 283 12.29 -6.68 5.97
N ILE A 284 10.96 -6.78 5.97
CA ILE A 284 10.03 -5.73 6.39
C ILE A 284 9.17 -6.32 7.49
N VAL A 285 9.13 -5.63 8.62
CA VAL A 285 8.40 -6.07 9.81
C VAL A 285 7.37 -5.02 10.16
N VAL A 286 6.11 -5.44 10.24
CA VAL A 286 4.97 -4.58 10.58
C VAL A 286 4.40 -5.06 11.91
N PRO A 287 4.64 -4.32 13.01
CA PRO A 287 4.03 -4.60 14.31
C PRO A 287 2.52 -4.35 14.28
N MET A 288 1.78 -5.16 15.02
CA MET A 288 0.33 -5.07 15.19
C MET A 288 -0.07 -5.45 16.61
N THR A 289 -1.17 -4.88 17.08
CA THR A 289 -1.82 -5.23 18.34
C THR A 289 -3.23 -5.74 18.06
N PHE A 290 -3.76 -6.53 18.98
CA PHE A 290 -5.14 -7.02 18.92
C PHE A 290 -5.89 -6.48 20.14
N GLY A 291 -6.99 -5.81 19.89
CA GLY A 291 -7.81 -5.21 20.93
C GLY A 291 -7.03 -4.38 21.94
N ALA A 292 -7.36 -4.59 23.21
CA ALA A 292 -6.72 -4.05 24.39
C ALA A 292 -5.72 -5.03 25.04
N SER A 293 -5.17 -6.00 24.29
CA SER A 293 -4.20 -6.98 24.82
C SER A 293 -2.92 -6.34 25.35
N GLY A 294 -2.53 -5.20 24.76
CA GLY A 294 -1.30 -4.48 25.12
C GLY A 294 -0.02 -5.17 24.68
N THR A 295 -0.09 -6.24 23.86
CA THR A 295 1.07 -6.96 23.34
C THR A 295 1.18 -6.80 21.83
N TYR A 296 2.42 -6.66 21.34
CA TYR A 296 2.72 -6.52 19.92
C TYR A 296 3.06 -7.88 19.30
N TRP A 297 2.33 -8.22 18.25
CA TRP A 297 2.69 -9.25 17.28
C TRP A 297 3.26 -8.57 16.03
N ALA A 298 3.78 -9.33 15.09
CA ALA A 298 4.25 -8.75 13.83
C ALA A 298 4.10 -9.69 12.64
N VAL A 299 3.84 -9.12 11.48
CA VAL A 299 4.07 -9.78 10.19
C VAL A 299 5.45 -9.38 9.71
N SER A 300 6.31 -10.35 9.49
CA SER A 300 7.60 -10.16 8.82
C SER A 300 7.50 -10.72 7.40
N MET A 301 7.81 -9.90 6.41
CA MET A 301 7.90 -10.30 5.00
C MET A 301 9.32 -10.13 4.51
N SER A 302 9.88 -11.14 3.86
CA SER A 302 11.24 -11.12 3.33
C SER A 302 11.26 -11.34 1.82
N ILE A 303 12.12 -10.57 1.14
CA ILE A 303 12.24 -10.56 -0.32
C ILE A 303 13.70 -10.73 -0.69
N ARG A 304 13.97 -11.62 -1.65
CA ARG A 304 15.33 -11.82 -2.15
C ARG A 304 15.82 -10.59 -2.92
N GLU A 305 17.04 -10.15 -2.61
CA GLU A 305 17.69 -9.02 -3.29
C GLU A 305 17.75 -9.19 -4.83
N GLY A 306 17.91 -10.43 -5.29
CA GLY A 306 17.91 -10.75 -6.73
C GLY A 306 16.61 -10.43 -7.44
N VAL A 307 15.46 -10.49 -6.75
CA VAL A 307 14.14 -10.13 -7.31
C VAL A 307 14.02 -8.62 -7.40
N ILE A 308 14.43 -7.90 -6.35
CA ILE A 308 14.41 -6.43 -6.28
C ILE A 308 15.24 -5.81 -7.42
N TYR A 309 16.46 -6.31 -7.63
CA TYR A 309 17.36 -5.77 -8.64
C TYR A 309 17.31 -6.47 -10.00
N SER A 310 16.36 -7.37 -10.24
CA SER A 310 16.25 -8.10 -11.52
C SER A 310 16.16 -7.14 -12.70
N VAL A 311 15.27 -6.14 -12.61
CA VAL A 311 15.09 -5.09 -13.62
C VAL A 311 16.33 -4.19 -13.72
N ALA A 312 16.88 -3.75 -12.59
CA ALA A 312 18.07 -2.90 -12.55
C ALA A 312 19.31 -3.60 -13.14
N ASN A 313 19.49 -4.89 -12.88
CA ASN A 313 20.59 -5.69 -13.43
C ASN A 313 20.43 -5.92 -14.94
N ALA A 314 19.20 -6.18 -15.42
CA ALA A 314 18.93 -6.28 -16.85
C ALA A 314 19.23 -4.95 -17.57
N MET A 315 18.85 -3.83 -16.95
CA MET A 315 19.10 -2.48 -17.45
C MET A 315 20.60 -2.14 -17.45
N ALA A 316 21.34 -2.55 -16.40
CA ALA A 316 22.79 -2.43 -16.34
C ALA A 316 23.50 -3.25 -17.44
N MET A 317 23.02 -4.48 -17.71
CA MET A 317 23.55 -5.32 -18.79
C MET A 317 23.33 -4.68 -20.17
N ARG A 318 22.12 -4.17 -20.45
CA ARG A 318 21.83 -3.44 -21.69
C ARG A 318 22.69 -2.19 -21.84
N SER A 319 22.84 -1.40 -20.76
CA SER A 319 23.67 -0.19 -20.75
C SER A 319 25.15 -0.51 -20.99
N THR A 320 25.64 -1.64 -20.46
CA THR A 320 27.01 -2.11 -20.67
C THR A 320 27.24 -2.54 -22.12
N LEU A 321 26.27 -3.24 -22.74
CA LEU A 321 26.35 -3.64 -24.14
C LEU A 321 26.35 -2.42 -25.08
N ILE A 322 25.43 -1.48 -24.86
CA ILE A 322 25.33 -0.25 -25.66
C ILE A 322 26.58 0.61 -25.49
N GLY A 323 27.03 0.83 -24.25
CA GLY A 323 28.24 1.59 -23.95
C GLY A 323 29.49 0.95 -24.55
N GLY A 324 29.62 -0.38 -24.47
CA GLY A 324 30.71 -1.13 -25.12
C GLY A 324 30.71 -0.98 -26.64
N ALA A 325 29.54 -1.10 -27.29
CA ALA A 325 29.40 -0.87 -28.72
C ALA A 325 29.78 0.57 -29.12
N CYS A 326 29.37 1.57 -28.33
CA CYS A 326 29.73 2.96 -28.56
C CYS A 326 31.24 3.20 -28.42
N VAL A 327 31.90 2.61 -27.42
CA VAL A 327 33.36 2.69 -27.25
C VAL A 327 34.08 2.10 -28.46
N VAL A 328 33.68 0.91 -28.90
CA VAL A 328 34.32 0.24 -30.05
C VAL A 328 34.12 1.07 -31.32
N GLY A 329 32.90 1.53 -31.60
CA GLY A 329 32.62 2.39 -32.75
C GLY A 329 33.44 3.69 -32.72
N ALA A 330 33.47 4.38 -31.58
CA ALA A 330 34.24 5.60 -31.42
C ALA A 330 35.76 5.38 -31.55
N LEU A 331 36.30 4.26 -31.04
CA LEU A 331 37.71 3.91 -31.21
C LEU A 331 38.07 3.60 -32.67
N ILE A 332 37.16 2.96 -33.43
CA ILE A 332 37.33 2.74 -34.88
C ILE A 332 37.38 4.08 -35.61
N VAL A 333 36.42 4.97 -35.35
CA VAL A 333 36.39 6.32 -35.93
C VAL A 333 37.65 7.11 -35.56
N LEU A 334 38.05 7.11 -34.29
CA LEU A 334 39.30 7.73 -33.81
C LEU A 334 40.53 7.15 -34.51
N TRP A 335 40.57 5.85 -34.78
CA TRP A 335 41.68 5.21 -35.48
C TRP A 335 41.78 5.63 -36.95
N PHE A 336 40.64 5.82 -37.62
CA PHE A 336 40.57 6.36 -38.98
C PHE A 336 40.98 7.84 -39.01
N VAL A 337 40.37 8.68 -38.18
CA VAL A 337 40.64 10.12 -38.12
C VAL A 337 42.09 10.41 -37.73
N ALA A 338 42.63 9.71 -36.73
CA ALA A 338 44.05 9.84 -36.36
C ALA A 338 44.99 9.37 -37.47
N GLY A 339 44.56 8.45 -38.35
CA GLY A 339 45.29 8.06 -39.55
C GLY A 339 45.33 9.17 -40.60
N VAL A 340 44.19 9.82 -40.85
CA VAL A 340 44.07 10.95 -41.78
C VAL A 340 44.92 12.14 -41.33
N LEU A 341 44.94 12.45 -40.03
CA LEU A 341 45.72 13.55 -39.47
C LEU A 341 47.23 13.27 -39.37
N ALA A 342 47.64 12.04 -39.02
CA ALA A 342 49.05 11.75 -38.77
C ALA A 342 49.89 11.59 -40.05
N ARG A 343 49.27 11.20 -41.17
CA ARG A 343 49.99 10.91 -42.42
C ARG A 343 50.63 12.17 -43.04
N PRO A 344 49.91 13.30 -43.26
CA PRO A 344 50.50 14.49 -43.88
C PRO A 344 51.59 15.13 -42.99
N ILE A 345 51.42 15.09 -41.67
CA ILE A 345 52.44 15.57 -40.72
C ILE A 345 53.74 14.76 -40.85
N ARG A 346 53.63 13.43 -40.99
CA ARG A 346 54.80 12.55 -41.16
C ARG A 346 55.50 12.76 -42.50
N GLU A 347 54.74 12.93 -43.59
CA GLU A 347 55.26 13.27 -44.91
C GLU A 347 56.03 14.59 -44.88
N THR A 348 55.49 15.60 -44.18
CA THR A 348 56.14 16.90 -43.99
C THR A 348 57.43 16.79 -43.18
N ALA A 349 57.43 15.99 -42.10
CA ALA A 349 58.64 15.76 -41.29
C ALA A 349 59.75 15.06 -42.10
N HIS A 350 59.39 14.09 -42.95
CA HIS A 350 60.35 13.45 -43.86
C HIS A 350 60.92 14.44 -44.89
N ALA A 351 60.08 15.32 -45.46
CA ALA A 351 60.52 16.33 -46.41
C ALA A 351 61.50 17.34 -45.82
N VAL A 352 61.23 17.83 -44.61
CA VAL A 352 62.13 18.73 -43.89
C VAL A 352 63.49 18.04 -43.61
N ASN A 353 63.48 16.76 -43.24
CA ASN A 353 64.71 16.01 -43.04
C ASN A 353 65.51 15.82 -44.35
N GLY A 354 64.81 15.58 -45.47
CA GLY A 354 65.43 15.52 -46.80
C GLY A 354 66.07 16.85 -47.24
N ILE A 355 65.42 17.98 -46.95
CA ILE A 355 65.98 19.32 -47.20
C ILE A 355 67.24 19.55 -46.35
N ALA A 356 67.24 19.11 -45.08
CA ALA A 356 68.41 19.20 -44.20
C ALA A 356 69.59 18.34 -44.69
N GLU A 357 69.31 17.26 -45.43
CA GLU A 357 70.31 16.37 -46.07
C GLU A 357 70.75 16.86 -47.47
N GLY A 358 70.27 18.02 -47.93
CA GLY A 358 70.67 18.66 -49.19
C GLY A 358 69.78 18.30 -50.39
N ASN A 359 68.68 17.56 -50.20
CA ASN A 359 67.72 17.28 -51.25
C ASN A 359 66.66 18.40 -51.32
N LEU A 360 66.84 19.34 -52.25
CA LEU A 360 65.95 20.48 -52.46
C LEU A 360 64.83 20.23 -53.49
N ASP A 361 64.75 19.04 -54.08
CA ASP A 361 63.71 18.68 -55.05
C ASP A 361 62.45 18.10 -54.39
N VAL A 362 62.36 18.13 -53.06
CA VAL A 362 61.19 17.66 -52.33
C VAL A 362 60.02 18.64 -52.52
N ARG A 363 58.92 18.15 -53.11
CA ARG A 363 57.66 18.91 -53.28
C ARG A 363 56.54 18.26 -52.50
N LEU A 364 56.06 18.95 -51.48
CA LEU A 364 54.84 18.58 -50.77
C LEU A 364 53.64 19.16 -51.53
N ALA A 365 52.52 18.44 -51.57
CA ALA A 365 51.28 18.92 -52.18
C ALA A 365 50.31 19.31 -51.05
N PRO A 366 50.34 20.58 -50.56
CA PRO A 366 49.41 21.03 -49.53
C PRO A 366 47.97 20.88 -50.04
N ARG A 367 47.22 19.95 -49.43
CA ARG A 367 45.79 19.73 -49.70
C ARG A 367 45.02 20.14 -48.45
N GLY A 368 44.16 21.15 -48.58
CA GLY A 368 43.34 21.67 -47.49
C GLY A 368 43.66 23.13 -47.11
N ARG A 369 43.04 23.59 -46.02
CA ARG A 369 43.19 24.96 -45.46
C ARG A 369 43.59 24.96 -43.98
N ASP A 370 44.02 23.81 -43.47
CA ASP A 370 44.41 23.65 -42.07
C ASP A 370 45.88 24.03 -41.83
N GLU A 371 46.30 23.99 -40.57
CA GLU A 371 47.65 24.32 -40.13
C GLU A 371 48.71 23.40 -40.77
N VAL A 372 48.33 22.18 -41.17
CA VAL A 372 49.23 21.22 -41.81
C VAL A 372 49.49 21.62 -43.27
N ALA A 373 48.47 22.04 -44.00
CA ALA A 373 48.61 22.57 -45.36
C ALA A 373 49.45 23.86 -45.39
N VAL A 374 49.28 24.74 -44.40
CA VAL A 374 50.13 25.94 -44.23
C VAL A 374 51.59 25.56 -43.98
N MET A 375 51.84 24.57 -43.10
CA MET A 375 53.19 24.07 -42.82
C MET A 375 53.84 23.44 -44.07
N GLN A 376 53.11 22.62 -44.82
CA GLN A 376 53.58 22.02 -46.08
C GLN A 376 53.92 23.09 -47.13
N GLY A 377 53.08 24.13 -47.25
CA GLY A 377 53.35 25.27 -48.12
C GLY A 377 54.62 26.05 -47.71
N ALA A 378 54.82 26.28 -46.42
CA ALA A 378 56.02 26.94 -45.90
C ALA A 378 57.31 26.15 -46.19
N VAL A 379 57.26 24.81 -46.09
CA VAL A 379 58.40 23.93 -46.44
C VAL A 379 58.74 24.02 -47.94
N ASN A 380 57.74 24.07 -48.83
CA ASN A 380 57.99 24.28 -50.27
C ASN A 380 58.64 25.64 -50.57
N VAL A 381 58.18 26.72 -49.92
CA VAL A 381 58.78 28.05 -50.07
C VAL A 381 60.23 28.07 -49.57
N MET A 382 60.52 27.37 -48.47
CA MET A 382 61.87 27.23 -47.94
C MET A 382 62.81 26.50 -48.92
N ALA A 383 62.37 25.37 -49.50
CA ALA A 383 63.12 24.64 -50.51
C ALA A 383 63.38 25.49 -51.78
N GLY A 384 62.37 26.26 -52.21
CA GLY A 384 62.47 27.18 -53.34
C GLY A 384 63.50 28.30 -53.13
N LYS A 385 63.45 28.98 -51.97
CA LYS A 385 64.42 30.04 -51.63
C LYS A 385 65.84 29.51 -51.49
N LEU A 386 66.03 28.31 -50.94
CA LEU A 386 67.36 27.69 -50.86
C LEU A 386 67.91 27.36 -52.26
N ARG A 387 67.05 26.95 -53.20
CA ARG A 387 67.42 26.71 -54.60
C ARG A 387 67.72 28.00 -55.36
N GLU A 388 66.94 29.06 -55.12
CA GLU A 388 67.15 30.38 -55.73
C GLU A 388 68.46 31.00 -55.23
N ASN A 389 68.76 30.92 -53.93
CA ASN A 389 70.05 31.33 -53.37
C ASN A 389 71.26 30.53 -53.90
N ILE A 390 71.05 29.29 -54.38
CA ILE A 390 72.09 28.48 -55.04
C ILE A 390 72.23 28.88 -56.53
N ALA A 391 71.14 29.23 -57.19
CA ALA A 391 71.13 29.68 -58.60
C ALA A 391 71.57 31.16 -58.77
N GLU A 392 71.40 31.98 -57.75
CA GLU A 392 71.79 33.40 -57.71
C GLU A 392 73.33 33.59 -57.58
N ILE A 393 74.07 32.51 -57.32
CA ILE A 393 75.54 32.51 -57.29
C ILE A 393 76.17 32.41 -58.70
N GLU A 394 75.41 32.06 -59.75
CA GLU A 394 75.98 31.78 -61.08
C GLU A 394 75.75 32.82 -62.19
N SER A 395 75.02 33.93 -61.96
CA SER A 395 74.62 34.82 -63.07
C SER A 395 74.71 36.32 -62.77
N GLN A 396 75.94 36.81 -62.60
CA GLN A 396 76.28 38.23 -62.63
C GLN A 396 77.42 38.51 -63.63
N VAL A 397 77.14 38.43 -64.94
CA VAL A 397 77.93 39.12 -65.98
C VAL A 397 77.01 39.55 -67.13
N MET A 398 76.72 40.86 -67.18
CA MET A 398 76.17 41.55 -68.33
C MET A 398 77.27 42.00 -69.30
N LEU A 399 76.86 42.23 -70.56
CA LEU A 399 77.49 42.91 -71.72
C LEU A 399 77.79 41.91 -72.86
N ALA A 400 77.38 42.14 -74.11
CA ALA A 400 77.32 43.40 -74.82
C ALA A 400 76.26 43.40 -75.93
N GLN A 401 75.70 44.58 -76.19
CA GLN A 401 75.12 44.95 -77.48
C GLN A 401 76.21 44.85 -78.56
N GLU A 402 75.86 44.41 -79.77
CA GLU A 402 75.70 45.33 -80.91
C GLU A 402 75.52 44.57 -82.25
N LYS A 403 74.39 44.87 -82.92
CA LYS A 403 74.08 44.92 -84.38
C LYS A 403 74.90 44.02 -85.32
N THR A 404 74.31 43.30 -86.27
CA THR A 404 73.50 43.70 -87.45
C THR A 404 73.31 42.35 -88.19
N ALA A 405 72.23 41.94 -88.84
CA ALA A 405 71.45 42.56 -89.89
C ALA A 405 70.32 41.57 -90.22
N GLN A 406 69.13 42.09 -90.47
CA GLN A 406 67.93 41.34 -90.85
C GLN A 406 68.11 40.65 -92.20
N ALA A 407 67.73 39.38 -92.29
CA ALA A 407 66.66 38.88 -93.18
C ALA A 407 66.58 37.34 -93.06
N GLU A 408 65.35 36.81 -93.11
CA GLU A 408 65.01 35.40 -93.44
C GLU A 408 64.65 34.37 -92.34
N SER A 409 64.15 34.74 -91.14
CA SER A 409 63.42 33.76 -90.31
C SER A 409 62.19 34.33 -89.60
N ALA A 410 61.21 34.77 -90.40
CA ALA A 410 59.87 35.14 -89.96
C ALA A 410 58.82 34.04 -90.26
N MET A 411 59.25 32.80 -90.57
CA MET A 411 58.32 31.68 -90.80
C MET A 411 58.40 30.57 -89.73
N ALA A 412 59.42 30.53 -88.87
CA ALA A 412 59.48 29.55 -87.78
C ALA A 412 58.72 29.99 -86.51
N GLU A 413 58.54 31.30 -86.27
CA GLU A 413 57.82 31.82 -85.10
C GLU A 413 56.29 31.65 -85.19
N ALA A 414 55.72 31.60 -86.40
CA ALA A 414 54.26 31.45 -86.59
C ALA A 414 53.77 30.01 -86.29
N GLU A 415 54.57 28.99 -86.59
CA GLU A 415 54.23 27.59 -86.28
C GLU A 415 54.43 27.26 -84.79
N GLN A 416 55.44 27.82 -84.13
CA GLN A 416 55.58 27.69 -82.67
C GLN A 416 54.54 28.48 -81.87
N ALA A 417 54.11 29.65 -82.34
CA ALA A 417 53.05 30.42 -81.69
C ALA A 417 51.69 29.72 -81.79
N LYS A 418 51.38 29.08 -82.93
CA LYS A 418 50.15 28.31 -83.12
C LYS A 418 50.12 27.02 -82.29
N ALA A 419 51.23 26.27 -82.23
CA ALA A 419 51.35 25.07 -81.40
C ALA A 419 51.31 25.37 -79.88
N ARG A 420 51.83 26.52 -79.44
CA ARG A 420 51.69 26.99 -78.04
C ARG A 420 50.27 27.47 -77.73
N ALA A 421 49.59 28.12 -78.68
CA ALA A 421 48.20 28.55 -78.51
C ALA A 421 47.22 27.36 -78.47
N GLU A 422 47.42 26.34 -79.31
CA GLU A 422 46.62 25.11 -79.27
C GLU A 422 46.87 24.30 -77.99
N ARG A 423 48.13 24.16 -77.54
CA ARG A 423 48.43 23.54 -76.23
C ARG A 423 47.86 24.33 -75.05
N ALA A 424 47.99 25.65 -75.03
CA ALA A 424 47.42 26.47 -73.96
C ALA A 424 45.88 26.43 -73.94
N ARG A 425 45.25 26.29 -75.13
CA ARG A 425 43.80 26.12 -75.25
C ARG A 425 43.35 24.73 -74.76
N ALA A 426 44.06 23.67 -75.15
CA ALA A 426 43.82 22.32 -74.65
C ALA A 426 44.02 22.24 -73.13
N GLU A 427 45.12 22.80 -72.60
CA GLU A 427 45.39 22.89 -71.16
C GLU A 427 44.33 23.69 -70.40
N GLY A 428 43.88 24.83 -70.95
CA GLY A 428 42.79 25.63 -70.38
C GLY A 428 41.44 24.92 -70.39
N MET A 429 41.16 24.13 -71.44
CA MET A 429 39.94 23.34 -71.59
C MET A 429 39.93 22.15 -70.63
N LEU A 430 41.06 21.44 -70.50
CA LEU A 430 41.24 20.38 -69.50
C LEU A 430 41.11 20.91 -68.07
N GLN A 431 41.68 22.09 -67.78
CA GLN A 431 41.55 22.73 -66.47
C GLN A 431 40.11 23.17 -66.17
N ALA A 432 39.37 23.63 -67.19
CA ALA A 432 37.95 23.98 -67.06
C ALA A 432 37.10 22.73 -66.83
N ALA A 433 37.35 21.65 -67.59
CA ALA A 433 36.72 20.35 -67.39
C ALA A 433 36.98 19.79 -65.99
N GLU A 434 38.22 19.87 -65.48
CA GLU A 434 38.56 19.38 -64.15
C GLU A 434 37.84 20.16 -63.04
N LYS A 435 37.76 21.50 -63.17
CA LYS A 435 36.99 22.34 -62.24
C LYS A 435 35.49 22.04 -62.29
N LEU A 436 34.93 21.89 -63.49
CA LEU A 436 33.51 21.57 -63.67
C LEU A 436 33.20 20.16 -63.15
N ALA A 437 34.07 19.17 -63.39
CA ALA A 437 33.93 17.81 -62.89
C ALA A 437 33.87 17.79 -61.36
N SER A 438 34.75 18.56 -60.68
CA SER A 438 34.72 18.70 -59.23
C SER A 438 33.44 19.36 -58.71
N VAL A 439 32.86 20.32 -59.44
CA VAL A 439 31.58 20.95 -59.07
C VAL A 439 30.43 19.96 -59.22
N VAL A 440 30.39 19.21 -60.32
CA VAL A 440 29.38 18.17 -60.55
C VAL A 440 29.47 17.06 -59.50
N GLU A 441 30.69 16.59 -59.18
CA GLU A 441 30.92 15.61 -58.12
C GLU A 441 30.35 16.07 -56.77
N ARG A 442 30.61 17.33 -56.40
CA ARG A 442 30.06 17.93 -55.17
C ARG A 442 28.53 18.05 -55.19
N ILE A 443 27.94 18.37 -56.34
CA ILE A 443 26.48 18.43 -56.50
C ILE A 443 25.88 17.02 -56.37
N SER A 444 26.48 16.01 -57.00
CA SER A 444 26.04 14.63 -56.90
C SER A 444 26.09 14.12 -55.46
N THR A 445 27.20 14.33 -54.74
CA THR A 445 27.30 13.96 -53.33
C THR A 445 26.28 14.70 -52.46
N ALA A 446 26.10 16.00 -52.65
CA ALA A 446 25.09 16.77 -51.91
C ALA A 446 23.66 16.29 -52.21
N THR A 447 23.37 15.91 -53.46
CA THR A 447 22.07 15.40 -53.87
C THR A 447 21.79 14.02 -53.25
N GLU A 448 22.81 13.15 -53.19
CA GLU A 448 22.72 11.85 -52.50
C GLU A 448 22.49 12.03 -50.99
N GLU A 449 23.19 12.97 -50.34
CA GLU A 449 23.01 13.29 -48.92
C GLU A 449 21.61 13.83 -48.62
N ILE A 450 21.12 14.81 -49.39
CA ILE A 450 19.78 15.39 -49.19
C ILE A 450 18.69 14.35 -49.51
N SER A 451 18.90 13.48 -50.50
CA SER A 451 17.98 12.37 -50.80
C SER A 451 17.88 11.39 -49.63
N ALA A 452 19.01 11.00 -49.03
CA ALA A 452 19.03 10.17 -47.83
C ALA A 452 18.32 10.85 -46.64
N GLN A 453 18.56 12.16 -46.45
CA GLN A 453 17.89 12.94 -45.41
C GLN A 453 16.37 13.07 -45.64
N SER A 454 15.95 13.23 -46.90
CA SER A 454 14.53 13.27 -47.29
C SER A 454 13.84 11.93 -47.02
N ASP A 455 14.55 10.81 -47.24
CA ASP A 455 14.08 9.46 -46.90
C ASP A 455 13.87 9.28 -45.39
N GLU A 456 14.80 9.82 -44.59
CA GLU A 456 14.72 9.82 -43.13
C GLU A 456 13.56 10.67 -42.62
N ILE A 457 13.38 11.89 -43.14
CA ILE A 457 12.26 12.78 -42.76
C ILE A 457 10.93 12.12 -43.14
N ARG A 458 10.83 11.48 -44.31
CA ARG A 458 9.62 10.75 -44.72
C ARG A 458 9.27 9.63 -43.73
N LYS A 459 10.25 8.81 -43.35
CA LYS A 459 10.08 7.74 -42.34
C LYS A 459 9.71 8.31 -40.97
N GLY A 460 10.35 9.40 -40.55
CA GLY A 460 10.05 10.09 -39.29
C GLY A 460 8.63 10.64 -39.26
N THR A 461 8.18 11.22 -40.37
CA THR A 461 6.81 11.76 -40.53
C THR A 461 5.77 10.64 -40.46
N GLU A 462 6.04 9.47 -41.05
CA GLU A 462 5.14 8.31 -40.95
C GLU A 462 4.99 7.80 -39.51
N VAL A 463 6.12 7.65 -38.79
CA VAL A 463 6.11 7.30 -37.36
C VAL A 463 5.38 8.36 -36.52
N GLN A 464 5.55 9.64 -36.87
CA GLN A 464 4.86 10.74 -36.19
C GLN A 464 3.35 10.63 -36.39
N ARG A 465 2.87 10.32 -37.59
CA ARG A 465 1.43 10.11 -37.85
C ARG A 465 0.84 8.93 -37.07
N GLU A 466 1.58 7.82 -36.97
CA GLU A 466 1.17 6.68 -36.15
C GLU A 466 1.03 7.06 -34.66
N ARG A 467 1.99 7.84 -34.14
CA ARG A 467 1.95 8.36 -32.76
C ARG A 467 0.81 9.35 -32.53
N ILE A 468 0.52 10.22 -33.49
CA ILE A 468 -0.61 11.16 -33.43
C ILE A 468 -1.93 10.38 -33.36
N SER A 469 -2.11 9.37 -34.21
CA SER A 469 -3.30 8.51 -34.22
C SER A 469 -3.52 7.82 -32.87
N SER A 470 -2.48 7.19 -32.32
CA SER A 470 -2.56 6.55 -31.00
C SER A 470 -2.83 7.54 -29.86
N THR A 471 -2.26 8.76 -29.95
CA THR A 471 -2.54 9.82 -28.97
C THR A 471 -3.99 10.28 -29.08
N ALA A 472 -4.54 10.42 -30.29
CA ALA A 472 -5.94 10.79 -30.51
C ALA A 472 -6.89 9.76 -29.88
N THR A 473 -6.65 8.47 -30.10
CA THR A 473 -7.43 7.39 -29.45
C THR A 473 -7.33 7.46 -27.93
N ALA A 474 -6.14 7.67 -27.37
CA ALA A 474 -5.96 7.82 -25.93
C ALA A 474 -6.71 9.05 -25.37
N MET A 475 -6.80 10.13 -26.14
CA MET A 475 -7.57 11.32 -25.76
C MET A 475 -9.08 11.12 -25.84
N GLU A 476 -9.58 10.34 -26.80
CA GLU A 476 -10.98 9.93 -26.85
C GLU A 476 -11.36 9.06 -25.63
N GLU A 477 -10.50 8.10 -25.26
CA GLU A 477 -10.67 7.29 -24.04
C GLU A 477 -10.59 8.14 -22.76
N MET A 478 -9.69 9.13 -22.73
CA MET A 478 -9.58 10.09 -21.62
C MET A 478 -10.85 10.91 -21.47
N ASN A 479 -11.44 11.41 -22.56
CA ASN A 479 -12.68 12.17 -22.49
C ASN A 479 -13.85 11.32 -21.97
N ALA A 480 -13.95 10.07 -22.44
CA ALA A 480 -14.96 9.13 -21.95
C ALA A 480 -14.83 8.88 -20.44
N THR A 481 -13.61 8.67 -19.94
CA THR A 481 -13.36 8.46 -18.51
C THR A 481 -13.60 9.72 -17.67
N VAL A 482 -13.27 10.91 -18.19
CA VAL A 482 -13.56 12.18 -17.50
C VAL A 482 -15.08 12.39 -17.34
N LEU A 483 -15.86 12.11 -18.38
CA LEU A 483 -17.32 12.17 -18.31
C LEU A 483 -17.89 11.16 -17.29
N GLU A 484 -17.32 9.95 -17.24
CA GLU A 484 -17.71 8.94 -16.26
C GLU A 484 -17.38 9.39 -14.82
N VAL A 485 -16.23 10.03 -14.60
CA VAL A 485 -15.86 10.60 -13.29
C VAL A 485 -16.83 11.70 -12.88
N ALA A 486 -17.20 12.61 -13.79
CA ALA A 486 -18.16 13.67 -13.52
C ALA A 486 -19.55 13.10 -13.15
N GLN A 487 -20.01 12.08 -13.90
CA GLN A 487 -21.28 11.40 -13.62
C GLN A 487 -21.26 10.68 -12.26
N ASN A 488 -20.17 9.95 -11.97
CA ASN A 488 -20.01 9.24 -10.70
C ASN A 488 -19.93 10.20 -9.52
N ALA A 489 -19.29 11.36 -9.67
CA ALA A 489 -19.31 12.42 -8.68
C ALA A 489 -20.74 12.93 -8.46
N GLY A 490 -21.51 13.19 -9.52
CA GLY A 490 -22.92 13.57 -9.40
C GLY A 490 -23.75 12.56 -8.60
N ASN A 491 -23.65 11.28 -8.93
CA ASN A 491 -24.36 10.20 -8.24
C ASN A 491 -23.92 10.07 -6.76
N ALA A 492 -22.63 10.23 -6.48
CA ALA A 492 -22.11 10.16 -5.12
C ALA A 492 -22.57 11.36 -4.26
N ALA A 493 -22.70 12.55 -4.85
CA ALA A 493 -23.22 13.73 -4.18
C ALA A 493 -24.71 13.55 -3.81
N GLU A 494 -25.52 13.00 -4.73
CA GLU A 494 -26.93 12.67 -4.47
C GLU A 494 -27.06 11.66 -3.33
N GLN A 495 -26.30 10.55 -3.38
CA GLN A 495 -26.27 9.55 -2.30
C GLN A 495 -25.81 10.14 -0.96
N GLY A 496 -24.85 11.06 -0.99
CA GLY A 496 -24.42 11.80 0.20
C GLY A 496 -25.53 12.68 0.79
N SER A 497 -26.31 13.34 -0.06
CA SER A 497 -27.49 14.11 0.37
C SER A 497 -28.56 13.21 1.00
N ASP A 498 -28.87 12.08 0.37
CA ASP A 498 -29.82 11.10 0.90
C ASP A 498 -29.39 10.54 2.26
N ALA A 499 -28.09 10.25 2.42
CA ALA A 499 -27.54 9.78 3.69
C ALA A 499 -27.63 10.85 4.78
N ARG A 500 -27.37 12.12 4.43
CA ARG A 500 -27.52 13.26 5.33
C ARG A 500 -28.96 13.40 5.82
N ASP A 501 -29.91 13.38 4.89
CA ASP A 501 -31.32 13.57 5.21
C ASP A 501 -31.86 12.42 6.09
N LYS A 502 -31.48 11.16 5.81
CA LYS A 502 -31.80 10.02 6.69
C LYS A 502 -31.15 10.11 8.06
N ALA A 503 -29.91 10.59 8.16
CA ALA A 503 -29.24 10.76 9.44
C ALA A 503 -29.91 11.87 10.27
N GLN A 504 -30.37 12.94 9.61
CA GLN A 504 -31.13 14.01 10.25
C GLN A 504 -32.49 13.50 10.75
N GLU A 505 -33.25 12.76 9.94
CA GLU A 505 -34.50 12.12 10.38
C GLU A 505 -34.26 11.18 11.57
N GLY A 506 -33.18 10.39 11.54
CA GLY A 506 -32.77 9.55 12.66
C GLY A 506 -32.50 10.36 13.93
N ALA A 507 -31.80 11.49 13.81
CA ALA A 507 -31.49 12.36 14.94
C ALA A 507 -32.77 12.94 15.57
N ASP A 508 -33.75 13.33 14.75
CA ASP A 508 -35.05 13.81 15.21
C ASP A 508 -35.85 12.71 15.93
N VAL A 509 -35.79 11.46 15.44
CA VAL A 509 -36.41 10.30 16.10
C VAL A 509 -35.78 10.05 17.47
N VAL A 510 -34.45 10.12 17.57
CA VAL A 510 -33.73 9.96 18.85
C VAL A 510 -34.13 11.07 19.84
N GLU A 511 -34.21 12.33 19.39
CA GLU A 511 -34.64 13.43 20.25
C GLU A 511 -36.06 13.21 20.81
N ARG A 512 -36.98 12.71 19.96
CA ARG A 512 -38.33 12.36 20.39
C ARG A 512 -38.34 11.19 21.38
N SER A 513 -37.47 10.20 21.19
CA SER A 513 -37.31 9.07 22.11
C SER A 513 -36.82 9.52 23.49
N ILE A 514 -35.83 10.41 23.54
CA ILE A 514 -35.33 10.99 24.80
C ILE A 514 -36.46 11.71 25.56
N LYS A 515 -37.28 12.52 24.86
CA LYS A 515 -38.45 13.19 25.46
C LYS A 515 -39.47 12.19 26.02
N ALA A 516 -39.73 11.09 25.31
CA ALA A 516 -40.64 10.04 25.76
C ALA A 516 -40.09 9.32 27.00
N MET A 517 -38.81 8.93 27.00
CA MET A 517 -38.14 8.29 28.14
C MET A 517 -38.16 9.17 29.38
N THR A 518 -37.84 10.46 29.24
CA THR A 518 -37.92 11.43 30.35
C THR A 518 -39.34 11.53 30.92
N THR A 519 -40.36 11.44 30.06
CA THR A 519 -41.77 11.41 30.50
C THR A 519 -42.10 10.14 31.28
N THR A 520 -41.63 8.98 30.81
CA THR A 520 -41.80 7.68 31.49
C THR A 520 -41.08 7.66 32.83
N GLN A 521 -39.87 8.22 32.90
CA GLN A 521 -39.10 8.34 34.15
C GLN A 521 -39.87 9.13 35.20
N ARG A 522 -40.50 10.24 34.80
CA ARG A 522 -41.39 11.02 35.68
C ARG A 522 -42.61 10.23 36.14
N GLN A 523 -43.19 9.38 35.27
CA GLN A 523 -44.32 8.53 35.64
C GLN A 523 -43.91 7.43 36.63
N ALA A 524 -42.75 6.81 36.45
CA ALA A 524 -42.18 5.83 37.37
C ALA A 524 -41.92 6.44 38.75
N GLN A 525 -41.35 7.67 38.80
CA GLN A 525 -41.23 8.47 40.02
C GLN A 525 -42.58 8.60 40.74
N GLN A 526 -43.61 9.04 40.01
CA GLN A 526 -44.93 9.29 40.59
C GLN A 526 -45.60 8.01 41.09
N LEU A 527 -45.41 6.88 40.40
CA LEU A 527 -45.89 5.58 40.84
C LEU A 527 -45.18 5.13 42.12
N ARG A 528 -43.86 5.35 42.23
CA ARG A 528 -43.12 5.07 43.46
C ARG A 528 -43.67 5.85 44.65
N ASP A 529 -43.92 7.15 44.45
CA ASP A 529 -44.49 8.02 45.49
C ASP A 529 -45.90 7.56 45.91
N ASN A 530 -46.73 7.11 44.96
CA ASN A 530 -48.05 6.56 45.25
C ASN A 530 -47.98 5.23 46.03
N MET A 531 -47.01 4.36 45.72
CA MET A 531 -46.81 3.11 46.47
C MET A 531 -46.32 3.37 47.89
N ALA A 532 -45.45 4.36 48.09
CA ALA A 532 -45.04 4.78 49.43
C ALA A 532 -46.23 5.27 50.28
N GLN A 533 -47.15 6.04 49.67
CA GLN A 533 -48.40 6.44 50.35
C GLN A 533 -49.33 5.25 50.64
N LEU A 534 -49.39 4.26 49.75
CA LEU A 534 -50.19 3.05 49.95
C LEU A 534 -49.64 2.23 51.13
N ASP A 535 -48.32 2.06 51.21
CA ASP A 535 -47.65 1.38 52.30
C ASP A 535 -47.92 2.07 53.65
N GLU A 536 -47.81 3.41 53.71
CA GLU A 536 -48.14 4.18 54.92
C GLU A 536 -49.60 3.94 55.37
N LYS A 537 -50.55 3.98 54.44
CA LYS A 537 -51.97 3.70 54.73
C LYS A 537 -52.19 2.27 55.18
N ALA A 538 -51.54 1.30 54.55
CA ALA A 538 -51.63 -0.11 54.91
C ALA A 538 -51.07 -0.36 56.33
N LYS A 539 -49.93 0.26 56.68
CA LYS A 539 -49.36 0.25 58.04
C LYS A 539 -50.33 0.82 59.08
N ALA A 540 -50.99 1.95 58.76
CA ALA A 540 -52.00 2.54 59.65
C ALA A 540 -53.20 1.60 59.87
N ILE A 541 -53.71 0.95 58.81
CA ILE A 541 -54.80 -0.03 58.95
C ILE A 541 -54.34 -1.25 59.75
N GLY A 542 -53.13 -1.75 59.51
CA GLY A 542 -52.54 -2.86 60.27
C GLY A 542 -52.51 -2.57 61.77
N HIS A 543 -52.11 -1.36 62.15
CA HIS A 543 -52.14 -0.93 63.55
C HIS A 543 -53.56 -0.93 64.14
N ILE A 544 -54.56 -0.42 63.39
CA ILE A 544 -55.96 -0.46 63.82
C ILE A 544 -56.43 -1.91 64.01
N MET A 545 -56.05 -2.83 63.11
CA MET A 545 -56.42 -4.24 63.25
C MET A 545 -55.84 -4.87 64.52
N THR A 546 -54.58 -4.56 64.88
CA THR A 546 -53.99 -5.01 66.14
C THR A 546 -54.79 -4.50 67.36
N VAL A 547 -55.19 -3.23 67.36
CA VAL A 547 -56.02 -2.67 68.45
C VAL A 547 -57.38 -3.36 68.53
N ILE A 548 -58.02 -3.68 67.41
CA ILE A 548 -59.32 -4.38 67.42
C ILE A 548 -59.14 -5.83 67.90
N ASP A 549 -58.06 -6.50 67.51
CA ASP A 549 -57.73 -7.85 67.98
C ASP A 549 -57.55 -7.88 69.50
N ASP A 550 -56.78 -6.92 70.04
CA ASP A 550 -56.59 -6.73 71.49
C ASP A 550 -57.93 -6.48 72.22
N ILE A 551 -58.80 -5.64 71.65
CA ILE A 551 -60.14 -5.36 72.21
C ILE A 551 -61.00 -6.63 72.18
N ALA A 552 -60.95 -7.39 71.10
CA ALA A 552 -61.71 -8.63 70.96
C ALA A 552 -61.22 -9.69 71.96
N ASP A 553 -59.90 -9.85 72.15
CA ASP A 553 -59.34 -10.75 73.16
C ASP A 553 -59.72 -10.33 74.59
N GLN A 554 -59.64 -9.04 74.90
CA GLN A 554 -60.12 -8.51 76.19
C GLN A 554 -61.62 -8.76 76.39
N THR A 555 -62.43 -8.58 75.34
CA THR A 555 -63.87 -8.83 75.37
C THR A 555 -64.16 -10.31 75.59
N ASN A 556 -63.38 -11.20 74.97
CA ASN A 556 -63.46 -12.63 75.15
C ASN A 556 -63.14 -13.05 76.60
N LEU A 557 -62.09 -12.47 77.20
CA LEU A 557 -61.72 -12.69 78.61
C LEU A 557 -62.78 -12.14 79.59
N LEU A 558 -63.33 -10.95 79.32
CA LEU A 558 -64.41 -10.36 80.12
C LEU A 558 -65.67 -11.23 80.05
N ALA A 559 -66.03 -11.70 78.85
CA ALA A 559 -67.17 -12.59 78.64
C ALA A 559 -66.97 -13.94 79.34
N LEU A 560 -65.77 -14.50 79.32
CA LEU A 560 -65.43 -15.72 80.04
C LEU A 560 -65.58 -15.54 81.57
N ASN A 561 -65.04 -14.46 82.12
CA ASN A 561 -65.18 -14.14 83.54
C ASN A 561 -66.65 -13.95 83.94
N ALA A 562 -67.44 -13.28 83.09
CA ALA A 562 -68.87 -13.10 83.30
C ALA A 562 -69.64 -14.44 83.23
N ALA A 563 -69.29 -15.34 82.31
CA ALA A 563 -69.88 -16.67 82.21
C ALA A 563 -69.57 -17.53 83.45
N ILE A 564 -68.34 -17.44 83.98
CA ILE A 564 -67.93 -18.12 85.22
C ILE A 564 -68.76 -17.60 86.42
N GLU A 565 -68.89 -16.29 86.56
CA GLU A 565 -69.62 -15.70 87.70
C GLU A 565 -71.14 -15.96 87.58
N ALA A 566 -71.68 -15.97 86.36
CA ALA A 566 -73.06 -16.35 86.09
C ALA A 566 -73.34 -17.83 86.42
N ALA A 567 -72.39 -18.74 86.14
CA ALA A 567 -72.48 -20.15 86.55
C ALA A 567 -72.41 -20.30 88.09
N ARG A 568 -71.63 -19.44 88.77
CA ARG A 568 -71.51 -19.38 90.23
C ARG A 568 -72.82 -18.97 90.93
N ALA A 569 -73.61 -18.12 90.29
CA ALA A 569 -74.90 -17.64 90.80
C ALA A 569 -76.07 -18.64 90.64
N GLY A 570 -75.82 -19.83 90.04
CA GLY A 570 -76.83 -20.88 89.89
C GLY A 570 -78.03 -20.46 89.02
N ASP A 571 -79.25 -20.82 89.44
CA ASP A 571 -80.48 -20.54 88.65
C ASP A 571 -80.75 -19.04 88.44
N ALA A 572 -80.23 -18.16 89.32
CA ALA A 572 -80.38 -16.71 89.18
C ALA A 572 -79.48 -16.11 88.07
N GLY A 573 -78.38 -16.78 87.71
CA GLY A 573 -77.40 -16.31 86.72
C GLY A 573 -77.65 -16.80 85.30
N ARG A 574 -78.66 -17.67 85.08
CA ARG A 574 -78.85 -18.40 83.82
C ARG A 574 -79.06 -17.51 82.60
N GLY A 575 -79.78 -16.39 82.76
CA GLY A 575 -79.97 -15.41 81.68
C GLY A 575 -78.68 -14.65 81.33
N PHE A 576 -77.86 -14.33 82.34
CA PHE A 576 -76.58 -13.66 82.16
C PHE A 576 -75.52 -14.56 81.51
N ALA A 577 -75.52 -15.86 81.84
CA ALA A 577 -74.61 -16.84 81.24
C ALA A 577 -74.79 -16.95 79.72
N VAL A 578 -76.03 -16.94 79.23
CA VAL A 578 -76.32 -16.99 77.78
C VAL A 578 -75.81 -15.75 77.05
N VAL A 579 -75.98 -14.56 77.65
CA VAL A 579 -75.46 -13.31 77.07
C VAL A 579 -73.93 -13.31 77.07
N ALA A 580 -73.30 -13.76 78.15
CA ALA A 580 -71.84 -13.87 78.24
C ALA A 580 -71.27 -14.82 77.18
N ASP A 581 -71.88 -16.00 76.96
CA ASP A 581 -71.46 -16.92 75.91
C ASP A 581 -71.65 -16.35 74.49
N GLU A 582 -72.71 -15.57 74.25
CA GLU A 582 -72.93 -14.93 72.95
C GLU A 582 -71.91 -13.81 72.69
N VAL A 583 -71.56 -13.02 73.71
CA VAL A 583 -70.49 -12.01 73.64
C VAL A 583 -69.13 -12.68 73.41
N ARG A 584 -68.86 -13.82 74.06
CA ARG A 584 -67.65 -14.61 73.87
C ARG A 584 -67.51 -15.08 72.42
N LYS A 585 -68.57 -15.67 71.85
CA LYS A 585 -68.59 -16.09 70.43
C LYS A 585 -68.44 -14.92 69.47
N LEU A 586 -69.02 -13.76 69.78
CA LEU A 586 -68.88 -12.56 68.97
C LEU A 586 -67.43 -12.04 68.99
N ALA A 587 -66.78 -12.08 70.15
CA ALA A 587 -65.36 -11.75 70.30
C ALA A 587 -64.45 -12.74 69.52
N GLU A 588 -64.70 -14.05 69.62
CA GLU A 588 -63.99 -15.08 68.83
C GLU A 588 -64.13 -14.87 67.31
N LYS A 589 -65.34 -14.53 66.84
CA LYS A 589 -65.58 -14.18 65.43
C LYS A 589 -64.87 -12.89 65.03
N THR A 590 -64.82 -11.91 65.93
CA THR A 590 -64.13 -10.63 65.68
C THR A 590 -62.64 -10.85 65.54
N MET A 591 -62.00 -11.62 66.44
CA MET A 591 -60.58 -12.01 66.36
C MET A 591 -60.26 -12.75 65.05
N THR A 592 -61.14 -13.65 64.62
CA THR A 592 -60.95 -14.38 63.36
C THR A 592 -60.99 -13.42 62.16
N ALA A 593 -61.97 -12.52 62.13
CA ALA A 593 -62.11 -11.54 61.05
C ALA A 593 -60.98 -10.50 61.05
N THR A 594 -60.52 -10.01 62.21
CA THR A 594 -59.36 -9.10 62.30
C THR A 594 -58.08 -9.76 61.81
N LYS A 595 -57.90 -11.05 62.09
CA LYS A 595 -56.76 -11.81 61.58
C LYS A 595 -56.79 -11.93 60.06
N GLU A 596 -57.93 -12.27 59.46
CA GLU A 596 -58.08 -12.34 57.99
C GLU A 596 -57.81 -10.99 57.31
N VAL A 597 -58.31 -9.89 57.89
CA VAL A 597 -58.01 -8.54 57.39
C VAL A 597 -56.54 -8.20 57.59
N GLY A 598 -55.94 -8.55 58.73
CA GLY A 598 -54.52 -8.33 59.01
C GLY A 598 -53.61 -9.05 58.01
N ASP A 599 -53.93 -10.30 57.65
CA ASP A 599 -53.21 -11.06 56.63
C ASP A 599 -53.37 -10.42 55.24
N SER A 600 -54.56 -9.90 54.92
CA SER A 600 -54.78 -9.14 53.67
C SER A 600 -53.96 -7.84 53.61
N ILE A 601 -53.84 -7.12 54.74
CA ILE A 601 -53.01 -5.91 54.81
C ILE A 601 -51.53 -6.23 54.64
N LYS A 602 -51.03 -7.31 55.25
CA LYS A 602 -49.65 -7.77 55.04
C LYS A 602 -49.38 -8.11 53.58
N ALA A 603 -50.34 -8.75 52.90
CA ALA A 603 -50.22 -9.04 51.47
C ALA A 603 -50.16 -7.74 50.63
N ILE A 604 -50.96 -6.72 50.96
CA ILE A 604 -50.90 -5.40 50.31
C ILE A 604 -49.54 -4.73 50.52
N GLN A 605 -49.02 -4.75 51.76
CA GLN A 605 -47.70 -4.19 52.09
C GLN A 605 -46.59 -4.86 51.27
N GLN A 606 -46.59 -6.20 51.22
CA GLN A 606 -45.59 -6.95 50.45
C GLN A 606 -45.61 -6.60 48.96
N VAL A 607 -46.80 -6.45 48.37
CA VAL A 607 -46.93 -6.05 46.95
C VAL A 607 -46.52 -4.59 46.74
N ALA A 608 -46.83 -3.69 47.68
CA ALA A 608 -46.43 -2.29 47.61
C ALA A 608 -44.89 -2.15 47.66
N ASP A 609 -44.23 -2.84 48.60
CA ASP A 609 -42.76 -2.86 48.71
C ASP A 609 -42.12 -3.44 47.45
N SER A 610 -42.64 -4.55 46.92
CA SER A 610 -42.15 -5.14 45.67
C SER A 610 -42.25 -4.15 44.50
N ASN A 611 -43.36 -3.42 44.39
CA ASN A 611 -43.57 -2.43 43.33
C ASN A 611 -42.63 -1.22 43.47
N VAL A 612 -42.30 -0.80 44.70
CA VAL A 612 -41.30 0.27 44.93
C VAL A 612 -39.95 -0.16 44.39
N SER A 613 -39.47 -1.36 44.73
CA SER A 613 -38.20 -1.90 44.24
C SER A 613 -38.18 -2.03 42.71
N SER A 614 -39.26 -2.52 42.10
CA SER A 614 -39.37 -2.58 40.63
C SER A 614 -39.36 -1.19 39.98
N MET A 615 -39.94 -0.17 40.63
CA MET A 615 -39.90 1.20 40.12
C MET A 615 -38.51 1.83 40.25
N GLU A 616 -37.72 1.48 41.25
CA GLU A 616 -36.33 1.94 41.37
C GLU A 616 -35.45 1.37 40.26
N LEU A 617 -35.60 0.08 39.95
CA LEU A 617 -34.93 -0.54 38.81
C LEU A 617 -35.36 0.11 37.49
N ALA A 618 -36.67 0.30 37.28
CA ALA A 618 -37.18 0.94 36.07
C ALA A 618 -36.66 2.38 35.87
N VAL A 619 -36.47 3.15 36.95
CA VAL A 619 -35.87 4.49 36.87
C VAL A 619 -34.40 4.42 36.47
N LYS A 620 -33.63 3.45 36.98
CA LYS A 620 -32.24 3.21 36.60
C LYS A 620 -32.12 2.82 35.12
N ASP A 621 -32.90 1.84 34.68
CA ASP A 621 -32.89 1.38 33.28
C ASP A 621 -33.24 2.51 32.30
N LEU A 622 -34.16 3.41 32.70
CA LEU A 622 -34.50 4.59 31.91
C LEU A 622 -33.38 5.61 31.83
N ASP A 623 -32.56 5.75 32.87
CA ASP A 623 -31.39 6.65 32.87
C ASP A 623 -30.33 6.14 31.88
N ASP A 624 -30.03 4.83 31.94
CA ASP A 624 -29.12 4.16 31.02
C ASP A 624 -29.63 4.25 29.56
N ALA A 625 -30.94 4.08 29.35
CA ALA A 625 -31.56 4.22 28.04
C ALA A 625 -31.46 5.66 27.48
N VAL A 626 -31.57 6.67 28.35
CA VAL A 626 -31.39 8.09 27.96
C VAL A 626 -29.93 8.37 27.60
N ASP A 627 -28.94 7.85 28.34
CA ASP A 627 -27.53 8.00 27.99
C ASP A 627 -27.21 7.39 26.62
N LEU A 628 -27.66 6.14 26.38
CA LEU A 628 -27.49 5.46 25.10
C LEU A 628 -28.16 6.21 23.94
N ALA A 629 -29.35 6.75 24.16
CA ALA A 629 -30.05 7.57 23.18
C ALA A 629 -29.28 8.87 22.88
N ASN A 630 -28.76 9.56 23.89
CA ASN A 630 -27.94 10.76 23.69
C ASN A 630 -26.70 10.47 22.83
N ARG A 631 -25.95 9.41 23.16
CA ARG A 631 -24.77 8.97 22.39
C ARG A 631 -25.13 8.61 20.95
N SER A 632 -26.27 7.95 20.74
CA SER A 632 -26.79 7.65 19.39
C SER A 632 -27.11 8.93 18.62
N GLY A 633 -27.69 9.94 19.28
CA GLY A 633 -27.98 11.24 18.69
C GLY A 633 -26.72 12.02 18.31
N GLU A 634 -25.66 11.95 19.13
CA GLU A 634 -24.35 12.53 18.80
C GLU A 634 -23.69 11.86 17.59
N ALA A 635 -23.76 10.53 17.51
CA ALA A 635 -23.26 9.78 16.36
C ALA A 635 -23.99 10.16 15.06
N LEU A 636 -25.32 10.31 15.11
CA LEU A 636 -26.12 10.73 13.95
C LEU A 636 -25.78 12.16 13.51
N LYS A 637 -25.57 13.09 14.46
CA LYS A 637 -25.09 14.45 14.15
C LYS A 637 -23.70 14.44 13.50
N ALA A 638 -22.79 13.57 13.96
CA ALA A 638 -21.48 13.42 13.34
C ALA A 638 -21.58 12.89 11.90
N ILE A 639 -22.54 11.99 11.61
CA ILE A 639 -22.82 11.51 10.25
C ILE A 639 -23.34 12.66 9.36
N VAL A 640 -24.24 13.50 9.86
CA VAL A 640 -24.74 14.68 9.12
C VAL A 640 -23.58 15.61 8.72
N VAL A 641 -22.69 15.94 9.66
CA VAL A 641 -21.53 16.79 9.38
C VAL A 641 -20.56 16.12 8.39
N GLY A 642 -20.31 14.81 8.57
CA GLY A 642 -19.41 14.06 7.69
C GLY A 642 -19.93 13.95 6.26
N THR A 643 -21.23 13.72 6.08
CA THR A 643 -21.87 13.64 4.76
C THR A 643 -21.90 14.99 4.05
N GLU A 644 -22.13 16.09 4.77
CA GLU A 644 -22.06 17.46 4.22
C GLU A 644 -20.64 17.79 3.72
N SER A 645 -19.60 17.44 4.50
CA SER A 645 -18.21 17.60 4.07
C SER A 645 -17.88 16.78 2.83
N SER A 646 -18.35 15.53 2.77
CA SER A 646 -18.14 14.64 1.62
C SER A 646 -18.83 15.19 0.36
N ALA A 647 -20.05 15.70 0.47
CA ALA A 647 -20.76 16.32 -0.64
C ALA A 647 -19.99 17.51 -1.22
N GLY A 648 -19.41 18.36 -0.36
CA GLY A 648 -18.56 19.48 -0.79
C GLY A 648 -17.29 19.02 -1.54
N GLN A 649 -16.64 17.96 -1.09
CA GLN A 649 -15.46 17.39 -1.77
C GLN A 649 -15.83 16.78 -3.13
N ILE A 650 -16.94 16.05 -3.20
CA ILE A 650 -17.43 15.43 -4.43
C ILE A 650 -17.78 16.48 -5.47
N GLN A 651 -18.37 17.59 -5.05
CA GLN A 651 -18.63 18.71 -5.95
C GLN A 651 -17.34 19.32 -6.52
N GLY A 652 -16.26 19.37 -5.72
CA GLY A 652 -14.93 19.73 -6.20
C GLY A 652 -14.37 18.77 -7.25
N ILE A 653 -14.64 17.46 -7.11
CA ILE A 653 -14.25 16.46 -8.12
C ILE A 653 -15.02 16.69 -9.43
N ALA A 654 -16.33 16.97 -9.36
CA ALA A 654 -17.13 17.27 -10.55
C ALA A 654 -16.60 18.50 -11.30
N THR A 655 -16.28 19.57 -10.59
CA THR A 655 -15.65 20.77 -11.20
C THR A 655 -14.29 20.45 -11.83
N ALA A 656 -13.44 19.68 -11.15
CA ALA A 656 -12.15 19.29 -11.71
C ALA A 656 -12.29 18.41 -12.97
N ALA A 657 -13.32 17.55 -13.02
CA ALA A 657 -13.63 16.76 -14.21
C ALA A 657 -14.10 17.64 -15.38
N GLU A 658 -14.93 18.67 -15.12
CA GLU A 658 -15.32 19.64 -16.15
C GLU A 658 -14.10 20.40 -16.71
N GLU A 659 -13.18 20.83 -15.84
CA GLU A 659 -11.92 21.47 -16.28
C GLU A 659 -11.02 20.52 -17.09
N GLN A 660 -10.93 19.25 -16.69
CA GLN A 660 -10.19 18.23 -17.45
C GLN A 660 -10.81 17.93 -18.81
N SER A 661 -12.14 17.98 -18.93
CA SER A 661 -12.83 17.80 -20.20
C SER A 661 -12.46 18.92 -21.17
N ALA A 662 -12.49 20.18 -20.71
CA ALA A 662 -12.05 21.34 -21.49
C ALA A 662 -10.59 21.23 -21.94
N ALA A 663 -9.69 20.82 -21.03
CA ALA A 663 -8.28 20.60 -21.38
C ALA A 663 -8.10 19.45 -22.40
N SER A 664 -8.92 18.40 -22.32
CA SER A 664 -8.88 17.29 -23.27
C SER A 664 -9.33 17.71 -24.68
N GLU A 665 -10.34 18.58 -24.78
CA GLU A 665 -10.76 19.17 -26.05
C GLU A 665 -9.66 20.03 -26.67
N GLU A 666 -8.94 20.82 -25.88
CA GLU A 666 -7.81 21.63 -26.35
C GLU A 666 -6.63 20.77 -26.86
N ILE A 667 -6.35 19.65 -26.18
CA ILE A 667 -5.35 18.68 -26.63
C ILE A 667 -5.78 18.03 -27.95
N ASN A 668 -7.06 17.67 -28.09
CA ASN A 668 -7.57 17.14 -29.37
C ASN A 668 -7.43 18.13 -30.52
N HIS A 669 -7.69 19.42 -30.29
CA HIS A 669 -7.42 20.46 -31.29
C HIS A 669 -5.92 20.52 -31.66
N SER A 670 -5.03 20.40 -30.66
CA SER A 670 -3.58 20.38 -30.88
C SER A 670 -3.13 19.16 -31.68
N ILE A 671 -3.73 17.99 -31.44
CA ILE A 671 -3.47 16.75 -32.19
C ILE A 671 -3.84 16.90 -33.67
N ASP A 672 -4.98 17.52 -33.97
CA ASP A 672 -5.40 17.79 -35.36
C ASP A 672 -4.43 18.75 -36.07
N GLU A 673 -3.98 19.79 -35.36
CA GLU A 673 -2.99 20.72 -35.90
C GLU A 673 -1.64 20.04 -36.20
N ILE A 674 -1.15 19.19 -35.29
CA ILE A 674 0.09 18.42 -35.51
C ILE A 674 -0.09 17.43 -36.68
N ASN A 675 -1.27 16.81 -36.81
CA ASN A 675 -1.57 15.93 -37.95
C ASN A 675 -1.48 16.68 -39.29
N ARG A 676 -2.05 17.89 -39.34
CA ARG A 676 -1.96 18.76 -40.52
C ARG A 676 -0.51 19.12 -40.85
N ILE A 677 0.30 19.49 -39.85
CA ILE A 677 1.73 19.79 -40.03
C ILE A 677 2.50 18.58 -40.56
N ALA A 678 2.20 17.38 -40.07
CA ALA A 678 2.81 16.15 -40.56
C ALA A 678 2.45 15.88 -42.03
N MET A 679 1.19 16.10 -42.43
CA MET A 679 0.77 16.00 -43.84
C MET A 679 1.50 17.01 -44.74
N ASP A 680 1.64 18.26 -44.28
CA ASP A 680 2.37 19.30 -45.02
C ASP A 680 3.87 18.99 -45.16
N THR A 681 4.46 18.41 -44.11
CA THR A 681 5.86 17.96 -44.12
C THR A 681 6.06 16.81 -45.11
N ALA A 682 5.16 15.82 -45.11
CA ALA A 682 5.21 14.70 -46.05
C ALA A 682 5.17 15.18 -47.51
N ARG A 683 4.26 16.11 -47.82
CA ARG A 683 4.16 16.73 -49.15
C ARG A 683 5.41 17.50 -49.53
N SER A 684 5.97 18.30 -48.62
CA SER A 684 7.19 19.08 -48.87
C SER A 684 8.40 18.18 -49.15
N VAL A 685 8.48 17.02 -48.49
CA VAL A 685 9.52 16.01 -48.73
C VAL A 685 9.36 15.34 -50.10
N GLU A 686 8.13 15.10 -50.54
CA GLU A 686 7.84 14.55 -51.86
C GLU A 686 8.26 15.52 -52.98
N GLU A 687 7.89 16.79 -52.86
CA GLU A 687 8.33 17.87 -53.77
C GLU A 687 9.86 18.02 -53.78
N SER A 688 10.50 17.95 -52.60
CA SER A 688 11.97 18.00 -52.50
C SER A 688 12.62 16.80 -53.18
N THR A 689 12.04 15.60 -53.07
CA THR A 689 12.55 14.39 -53.71
C THR A 689 12.46 14.48 -55.24
N GLU A 690 11.40 15.09 -55.77
CA GLU A 690 11.26 15.35 -57.20
C GLU A 690 12.32 16.34 -57.71
N ALA A 691 12.50 17.47 -57.02
CA ALA A 691 13.54 18.45 -57.36
C ALA A 691 14.96 17.86 -57.32
N LEU A 692 15.24 16.96 -56.36
CA LEU A 692 16.54 16.27 -56.26
C LEU A 692 16.76 15.31 -57.43
N ARG A 693 15.72 14.64 -57.95
CA ARG A 693 15.83 13.79 -59.13
C ARG A 693 16.16 14.62 -60.37
N GLU A 694 15.55 15.78 -60.53
CA GLU A 694 15.88 16.70 -61.62
C GLU A 694 17.33 17.21 -61.52
N LEU A 695 17.78 17.59 -60.32
CA LEU A 695 19.16 18.00 -60.07
C LEU A 695 20.17 16.88 -60.36
N ALA A 696 19.87 15.64 -59.96
CA ALA A 696 20.71 14.49 -60.26
C ALA A 696 20.82 14.24 -61.78
N GLN A 697 19.72 14.39 -62.52
CA GLN A 697 19.72 14.28 -63.97
C GLN A 697 20.57 15.39 -64.62
N GLN A 698 20.39 16.64 -64.20
CA GLN A 698 21.18 17.77 -64.71
C GLN A 698 22.69 17.61 -64.42
N ALA A 699 23.04 17.10 -63.24
CA ALA A 699 24.42 16.78 -62.88
C ALA A 699 25.00 15.67 -63.77
N SER A 700 24.21 14.63 -64.07
CA SER A 700 24.59 13.57 -65.01
C SER A 700 24.82 14.10 -66.42
N ASP A 701 23.90 14.92 -66.94
CA ASP A 701 24.03 15.50 -68.29
C ASP A 701 25.26 16.41 -68.39
N LEU A 702 25.52 17.22 -67.35
CA LEU A 702 26.70 18.07 -67.27
C LEU A 702 28.00 17.24 -67.19
N SER A 703 27.98 16.10 -66.50
CA SER A 703 29.10 15.16 -66.48
C SER A 703 29.43 14.61 -67.86
N ALA A 704 28.41 14.30 -68.68
CA ALA A 704 28.61 13.82 -70.05
C ALA A 704 29.24 14.90 -70.95
N LEU A 705 28.75 16.14 -70.87
CA LEU A 705 29.32 17.30 -71.58
C LEU A 705 30.77 17.59 -71.19
N ILE A 706 31.12 17.44 -69.91
CA ILE A 706 32.50 17.61 -69.44
C ILE A 706 33.43 16.52 -70.02
N GLN A 707 32.91 15.30 -70.18
CA GLN A 707 33.67 14.21 -70.78
C GLN A 707 33.91 14.45 -72.28
N GLU A 708 32.89 14.89 -73.03
CA GLU A 708 33.07 15.32 -74.43
C GLU A 708 34.10 16.45 -74.56
N LEU A 709 34.07 17.43 -73.65
CA LEU A 709 35.01 18.54 -73.61
C LEU A 709 36.45 18.12 -73.25
N ARG A 710 36.62 17.01 -72.51
CA ARG A 710 37.94 16.37 -72.29
C ARG A 710 38.42 15.67 -73.55
N ASP A 711 37.56 14.88 -74.17
CA ASP A 711 37.88 14.12 -75.37
C ASP A 711 38.25 15.06 -76.54
N GLU A 712 37.59 16.22 -76.67
CA GLU A 712 37.94 17.27 -77.64
C GLU A 712 39.29 17.98 -77.35
N ALA A 713 39.71 18.05 -76.09
CA ALA A 713 40.98 18.67 -75.72
C ALA A 713 42.18 17.73 -75.92
N GLU A 714 41.93 16.42 -76.04
CA GLU A 714 42.94 15.37 -76.27
C GLU A 714 43.12 14.99 -77.75
N MET A 715 42.19 15.40 -78.63
CA MET A 715 42.28 15.32 -80.10
C MET A 715 43.14 16.44 -80.69
#